data_AF-A0A498SCP2-F1
#
_entry.id   AF-A0A498SCP2-F1
#
_cell.length_a   1.000
_cell.length_b   1.000
_cell.length_c   1.000
_cell.angle_alpha   90.00
_cell.angle_beta   90.00
_cell.angle_gamma   90.00
#
_symmetry.space_group_name_H-M   'P 1'
#
loop_
_entity.id
_entity.type
_entity.pdbx_description
1 polymer ?
#
loop_
_entity_poly.entity_id
_entity_poly.type
_entity_poly.pdbx_seq_one_letter_code
_entity_poly.pdbx_strand_id
1 'polypeptide(L)'
;MASRRGLKVLLRCLYRRPYLMPSPCSITSTAHLFYTSRLASKPTTAESFEFQAETKNLLDIVAKSLYSDQEVFIRELISNASDALEKRRCKHLETNKDTNIPYEIKITTDEDARLIIFEDNGIGMDKEDLVNCLGTIAKSGSKKFMEEQSSQGHVSTESIIGQFGVGFYSAFMVANNVVVKTRKEGSDKGYLWKWNGGDAYSVEEMSSLPVGSRIEVTLRPGNAAEFAKKDKVVEVINKYSYFITLPITVNGERVNTVEAIWTMNPKEVNSEMHDIFFRQLAKTHSPHLVNDRPQYIIHYKADAPINVRSLLYVPSHNVSQIEFASSADQSGVSLYARRVLIKSNAKDLLPRYLRFLVGVIDSEDIPLNLSREMLQMDAVLVKLRQILTDKVVSYFVNEMKKDRIKYKEFYNGYSLYFKEGVCTENDQNIKEQIGSLLLFESSSLKAGTLTSLNEYVDRMQKDQNEIFYLFAPSRQLAEHSPYYEMFKSENKEVLFVYDAADEVCLLAMQQFRMKSIKSAENWTRVEAGGDSQTATITMRDADKKELLDWLKTTLGSVKVNDIKSSSTASEHPCMITIGAEMGAARHFLRVGQVKDIEHLAFLKPTLHINLNHSIINALIKLHKSEPEVAGLVAEQIYDNALVTCGLMKDSSKMVDRVNRLLKTAGRMQALLQAYEDMPPVTRIYTTACVLTTLAVFWRLLTSFCFFGSFGFSFLFNMIFTYRYCMMLEEGSFRGRRADFAFMFIFGAVFMIICGTFVHMVFLGQAFTIMLVYVWSRRNPYVRMNFFGVLSFNAPYLPWVLLLFSLLLGNNAIVDFMGIACGHFYFFLEDVFPLQQNGFRVLQTPQLLKWLLDPIPVEPVDVDERPGGFNWGEQPPRLE
;
A
#
# COMPACT_ATOMS: atom_id res chain seq x y z
N MET A 1 -63.27 4.53 23.19
CA MET A 1 -63.28 3.06 23.35
C MET A 1 -61.99 2.50 22.77
N ALA A 2 -61.35 1.58 23.51
CA ALA A 2 -60.10 0.83 23.24
C ALA A 2 -58.82 1.65 22.89
N SER A 3 -57.97 2.05 23.86
CA SER A 3 -56.95 1.25 24.60
C SER A 3 -55.55 1.32 23.94
N ARG A 4 -54.66 2.22 24.39
CA ARG A 4 -53.48 1.99 25.30
C ARG A 4 -52.32 1.25 24.59
N ARG A 5 -51.03 1.57 24.69
CA ARG A 5 -50.20 2.36 25.63
C ARG A 5 -48.77 2.41 25.03
N GLY A 6 -47.98 3.45 25.32
CA GLY A 6 -46.52 3.38 25.09
C GLY A 6 -45.75 4.69 24.93
N LEU A 7 -46.28 5.83 25.38
CA LEU A 7 -45.59 7.12 25.36
C LEU A 7 -45.05 7.44 26.76
N LYS A 8 -43.76 7.17 27.02
CA LYS A 8 -42.97 7.80 28.08
C LYS A 8 -41.49 7.40 27.94
N VAL A 9 -40.63 8.38 28.24
CA VAL A 9 -39.16 8.28 28.41
C VAL A 9 -38.34 8.41 27.12
N LEU A 10 -38.14 9.63 26.62
CA LEU A 10 -36.83 10.17 26.18
C LEU A 10 -36.98 11.57 25.53
N LEU A 11 -37.25 12.60 26.33
CA LEU A 11 -37.05 13.99 25.86
C LEU A 11 -36.95 14.93 27.07
N ARG A 12 -35.89 15.76 27.05
CA ARG A 12 -35.54 16.90 27.93
C ARG A 12 -34.39 16.65 28.92
N CYS A 13 -33.19 16.53 28.38
CA CYS A 13 -31.98 17.00 29.07
C CYS A 13 -31.11 17.73 28.06
N LEU A 14 -31.17 19.07 28.03
CA LEU A 14 -30.05 19.91 27.62
C LEU A 14 -30.32 21.37 28.04
N TYR A 15 -29.25 21.98 28.56
CA TYR A 15 -28.93 23.41 28.72
C TYR A 15 -28.98 24.13 30.09
N ARG A 16 -27.75 24.50 30.50
CA ARG A 16 -27.22 25.70 31.21
C ARG A 16 -26.93 25.53 32.71
N ARG A 17 -25.80 25.95 33.28
CA ARG A 17 -24.52 26.60 32.87
C ARG A 17 -23.57 26.55 34.13
N PRO A 18 -22.40 27.23 34.25
CA PRO A 18 -21.18 26.66 34.84
C PRO A 18 -20.61 27.39 36.08
N TYR A 19 -19.43 26.93 36.54
CA TYR A 19 -18.35 27.62 37.30
C TYR A 19 -18.39 27.83 38.83
N LEU A 20 -17.20 27.55 39.40
CA LEU A 20 -16.45 28.20 40.49
C LEU A 20 -16.30 27.51 41.86
N MET A 21 -15.05 27.62 42.31
CA MET A 21 -14.29 27.01 43.41
C MET A 21 -14.76 27.37 44.84
N PRO A 22 -14.24 26.69 45.88
CA PRO A 22 -14.81 26.65 47.23
C PRO A 22 -14.17 27.64 48.22
N SER A 23 -14.82 27.83 49.38
CA SER A 23 -14.29 27.97 50.77
C SER A 23 -15.37 28.59 51.70
N PRO A 24 -15.20 28.66 53.04
CA PRO A 24 -15.68 27.66 54.01
C PRO A 24 -16.57 28.32 55.10
N CYS A 25 -16.74 27.66 56.26
CA CYS A 25 -17.51 28.09 57.46
C CYS A 25 -19.04 27.93 57.36
N SER A 26 -19.81 27.64 58.40
CA SER A 26 -19.60 27.21 59.79
C SER A 26 -21.00 27.12 60.42
N ILE A 27 -21.16 26.26 61.43
CA ILE A 27 -21.99 26.48 62.63
C ILE A 27 -23.53 26.31 62.52
N THR A 28 -24.00 25.35 63.34
CA THR A 28 -25.27 25.23 64.08
C THR A 28 -26.60 25.20 63.34
N SER A 29 -27.43 24.18 63.60
CA SER A 29 -28.42 24.28 64.66
C SER A 29 -29.16 22.95 64.89
N THR A 30 -29.54 22.79 66.15
CA THR A 30 -30.24 21.72 66.85
C THR A 30 -31.72 21.55 66.47
N ALA A 31 -32.22 20.30 66.48
CA ALA A 31 -33.57 19.91 66.93
C ALA A 31 -33.68 18.36 66.95
N HIS A 32 -33.51 17.72 68.11
CA HIS A 32 -34.55 17.27 69.07
C HIS A 32 -35.37 16.02 68.67
N LEU A 33 -35.10 14.93 69.41
CA LEU A 33 -35.93 13.79 69.87
C LEU A 33 -36.91 13.12 68.87
N PHE A 34 -37.02 11.80 68.79
CA PHE A 34 -37.26 10.83 69.86
C PHE A 34 -36.60 9.47 69.54
N TYR A 35 -35.87 8.89 70.49
CA TYR A 35 -35.48 7.48 70.45
C TYR A 35 -36.11 6.78 71.66
N THR A 36 -36.91 5.76 71.36
CA THR A 36 -37.48 4.83 72.32
C THR A 36 -36.37 3.95 72.87
N SER A 37 -36.29 3.88 74.20
CA SER A 37 -35.40 3.00 74.94
C SER A 37 -35.77 1.53 74.70
N ARG A 38 -34.93 0.81 73.95
CA ARG A 38 -34.83 -0.66 74.08
C ARG A 38 -33.55 -0.99 74.83
N LEU A 39 -33.70 -1.83 75.84
CA LEU A 39 -32.66 -2.34 76.72
C LEU A 39 -31.41 -2.76 75.96
N ALA A 40 -30.27 -2.14 76.31
CA ALA A 40 -28.95 -2.56 75.87
C ALA A 40 -28.58 -3.87 76.58
N SER A 41 -28.58 -4.97 75.83
CA SER A 41 -27.81 -6.16 76.20
C SER A 41 -26.33 -5.82 76.15
N LYS A 42 -25.57 -6.24 77.17
CA LYS A 42 -24.10 -6.12 77.21
C LYS A 42 -23.49 -6.56 75.87
N PRO A 43 -22.50 -5.83 75.30
CA PRO A 43 -21.77 -6.33 74.15
C PRO A 43 -21.02 -7.59 74.60
N THR A 44 -21.37 -8.74 74.02
CA THR A 44 -20.53 -9.93 74.04
C THR A 44 -19.15 -9.55 73.52
N THR A 45 -18.11 -9.95 74.24
CA THR A 45 -16.71 -9.78 73.81
C THR A 45 -16.55 -10.30 72.39
N ALA A 46 -16.08 -9.44 71.47
CA ALA A 46 -15.83 -9.84 70.10
C ALA A 46 -14.73 -10.91 70.09
N GLU A 47 -15.06 -12.10 69.63
CA GLU A 47 -14.09 -13.17 69.43
C GLU A 47 -13.34 -12.92 68.12
N SER A 48 -12.01 -12.84 68.21
CA SER A 48 -11.12 -12.73 67.07
C SER A 48 -10.66 -14.12 66.67
N PHE A 49 -10.86 -14.46 65.40
CA PHE A 49 -10.37 -15.70 64.80
C PHE A 49 -9.32 -15.34 63.75
N GLU A 50 -8.24 -16.12 63.69
CA GLU A 50 -7.28 -16.04 62.59
C GLU A 50 -7.87 -16.66 61.32
N PHE A 51 -7.52 -16.09 60.16
CA PHE A 51 -7.90 -16.66 58.88
C PHE A 51 -7.28 -18.05 58.72
N GLN A 52 -8.12 -19.05 58.53
CA GLN A 52 -7.70 -20.41 58.18
C GLN A 52 -7.73 -20.59 56.67
N ALA A 53 -6.84 -21.43 56.15
CA ALA A 53 -6.77 -21.74 54.73
C ALA A 53 -6.67 -23.25 54.52
N GLU A 54 -7.47 -23.77 53.59
CA GLU A 54 -7.45 -25.19 53.25
C GLU A 54 -6.33 -25.47 52.24
N THR A 55 -5.21 -26.00 52.74
CA THR A 55 -3.96 -26.19 51.98
C THR A 55 -4.15 -27.00 50.70
N LYS A 56 -5.02 -28.03 50.74
CA LYS A 56 -5.29 -28.88 49.58
C LYS A 56 -5.94 -28.12 48.42
N ASN A 57 -6.95 -27.31 48.72
CA ASN A 57 -7.64 -26.51 47.72
C ASN A 57 -6.75 -25.38 47.21
N LEU A 58 -5.89 -24.79 48.08
CA LEU A 58 -4.89 -23.81 47.67
C LEU A 58 -3.84 -24.39 46.71
N LEU A 59 -3.29 -25.57 47.01
CA LEU A 59 -2.35 -26.25 46.12
C LEU A 59 -3.00 -26.57 44.77
N ASP A 60 -4.25 -27.01 44.75
CA ASP A 60 -4.98 -27.29 43.51
C ASP A 60 -5.24 -26.00 42.70
N ILE A 61 -5.56 -24.89 43.36
CA ILE A 61 -5.71 -23.57 42.71
C ILE A 61 -4.37 -23.10 42.12
N VAL A 62 -3.27 -23.22 42.87
CA VAL A 62 -1.93 -22.82 42.40
C VAL A 62 -1.49 -23.70 41.22
N ALA A 63 -1.82 -25.00 41.24
CA ALA A 63 -1.43 -25.97 40.22
C ALA A 63 -2.38 -26.04 39.00
N LYS A 64 -3.60 -25.49 39.05
CA LYS A 64 -4.55 -25.57 37.92
C LYS A 64 -5.05 -24.23 37.41
N SER A 65 -5.07 -23.21 38.25
CA SER A 65 -5.78 -21.96 37.97
C SER A 65 -4.89 -20.73 37.94
N LEU A 66 -3.64 -20.83 38.41
CA LEU A 66 -2.74 -19.68 38.51
C LEU A 66 -1.99 -19.38 37.21
N TYR A 67 -1.66 -20.41 36.44
CA TYR A 67 -0.91 -20.31 35.20
C TYR A 67 -1.75 -20.85 34.04
N SER A 68 -1.72 -20.14 32.92
CA SER A 68 -2.47 -20.52 31.72
C SER A 68 -1.77 -21.66 30.97
N ASP A 69 -0.43 -21.61 30.95
CA ASP A 69 0.42 -22.53 30.20
C ASP A 69 1.27 -23.40 31.14
N GLN A 70 1.34 -24.70 30.84
CA GLN A 70 2.12 -25.65 31.65
C GLN A 70 3.63 -25.41 31.58
N GLU A 71 4.15 -24.89 30.45
CA GLU A 71 5.60 -24.68 30.22
C GLU A 71 6.24 -23.64 31.16
N VAL A 72 5.42 -22.84 31.85
CA VAL A 72 5.84 -21.82 32.80
C VAL A 72 6.65 -22.39 33.97
N PHE A 73 6.47 -23.67 34.33
CA PHE A 73 7.26 -24.26 35.42
C PHE A 73 8.77 -24.21 35.15
N ILE A 74 9.19 -24.33 33.88
CA ILE A 74 10.61 -24.21 33.48
C ILE A 74 11.10 -22.78 33.76
N ARG A 75 10.30 -21.75 33.40
CA ARG A 75 10.61 -20.35 33.71
C ARG A 75 10.78 -20.11 35.20
N GLU A 76 9.85 -20.62 36.02
CA GLU A 76 9.88 -20.42 37.48
C GLU A 76 11.07 -21.11 38.14
N LEU A 77 11.38 -22.35 37.76
CA LEU A 77 12.51 -23.09 38.31
C LEU A 77 13.86 -22.50 37.90
N ILE A 78 14.00 -22.05 36.64
CA ILE A 78 15.20 -21.32 36.19
C ILE A 78 15.34 -19.98 36.93
N SER A 79 14.24 -19.26 37.16
CA SER A 79 14.26 -18.00 37.91
C SER A 79 14.72 -18.21 39.36
N ASN A 80 14.26 -19.29 40.01
CA ASN A 80 14.71 -19.65 41.37
C ASN A 80 16.19 -20.03 41.41
N ALA A 81 16.68 -20.77 40.42
CA ALA A 81 18.10 -21.10 40.27
C ALA A 81 18.94 -19.82 40.09
N SER A 82 18.49 -18.90 39.25
CA SER A 82 19.13 -17.59 39.03
C SER A 82 19.21 -16.77 40.34
N ASP A 83 18.11 -16.70 41.09
CA ASP A 83 18.09 -16.02 42.41
C ASP A 83 19.06 -16.66 43.40
N ALA A 84 19.14 -17.99 43.45
CA ALA A 84 20.03 -18.71 44.35
C ALA A 84 21.51 -18.45 44.02
N LEU A 85 21.85 -18.40 42.72
CA LEU A 85 23.19 -18.07 42.24
C LEU A 85 23.56 -16.62 42.56
N GLU A 86 22.62 -15.71 42.38
CA GLU A 86 22.85 -14.29 42.65
C GLU A 86 23.05 -14.01 44.15
N LYS A 87 22.25 -14.64 45.03
CA LYS A 87 22.46 -14.56 46.48
C LYS A 87 23.85 -15.05 46.88
N ARG A 88 24.30 -16.14 46.27
CA ARG A 88 25.65 -16.68 46.49
C ARG A 88 26.72 -15.70 46.02
N ARG A 89 26.53 -15.10 44.84
CA ARG A 89 27.42 -14.08 44.28
C ARG A 89 27.53 -12.86 45.19
N CYS A 90 26.41 -12.35 45.70
CA CYS A 90 26.40 -11.22 46.65
C CYS A 90 27.17 -11.56 47.94
N LYS A 91 26.94 -12.74 48.52
CA LYS A 91 27.67 -13.20 49.72
C LYS A 91 29.18 -13.34 49.48
N HIS A 92 29.60 -13.79 48.30
CA HIS A 92 31.02 -13.86 47.94
C HIS A 92 31.67 -12.48 47.78
N LEU A 93 30.93 -11.51 47.23
CA LEU A 93 31.39 -10.12 47.13
C LEU A 93 31.55 -9.49 48.52
N GLU A 94 30.61 -9.70 49.44
CA GLU A 94 30.72 -9.21 50.82
C GLU A 94 31.91 -9.80 51.58
N THR A 95 32.19 -11.08 51.35
CA THR A 95 33.26 -11.80 52.05
C THR A 95 34.62 -11.72 51.36
N ASN A 96 34.74 -11.00 50.23
CA ASN A 96 35.94 -10.92 49.37
C ASN A 96 36.55 -12.30 49.07
N LYS A 97 35.71 -13.35 48.99
CA LYS A 97 36.17 -14.69 48.66
C LYS A 97 36.13 -14.85 47.16
N ASP A 98 37.29 -14.79 46.52
CA ASP A 98 37.44 -15.14 45.11
C ASP A 98 37.38 -16.67 44.97
N THR A 99 36.16 -17.18 44.85
CA THR A 99 35.93 -18.58 44.54
C THR A 99 35.84 -18.66 43.03
N ASN A 100 36.85 -19.22 42.37
CA ASN A 100 36.92 -19.38 40.91
C ASN A 100 35.89 -20.43 40.40
N ILE A 101 34.68 -20.42 40.97
CA ILE A 101 33.58 -21.36 40.76
C ILE A 101 32.67 -20.76 39.69
N PRO A 102 32.41 -21.46 38.57
CA PRO A 102 31.52 -20.96 37.54
C PRO A 102 30.07 -20.99 38.04
N TYR A 103 29.37 -19.86 38.04
CA TYR A 103 27.92 -19.82 38.32
C TYR A 103 27.15 -20.30 37.09
N GLU A 104 26.45 -21.42 37.18
CA GLU A 104 25.75 -22.01 36.04
C GLU A 104 24.46 -22.73 36.45
N ILE A 105 23.51 -22.76 35.51
CA ILE A 105 22.26 -23.51 35.63
C ILE A 105 22.35 -24.70 34.68
N LYS A 106 22.21 -25.92 35.19
CA LYS A 106 22.21 -27.15 34.38
C LYS A 106 20.82 -27.75 34.35
N ILE A 107 20.37 -28.12 33.16
CA ILE A 107 19.11 -28.80 32.93
C ILE A 107 19.41 -30.13 32.25
N THR A 108 18.95 -31.22 32.84
CA THR A 108 19.08 -32.57 32.27
C THR A 108 17.70 -33.12 31.96
N THR A 109 17.55 -33.74 30.80
CA THR A 109 16.28 -34.33 30.35
C THR A 109 16.44 -35.81 30.02
N ASP A 110 15.49 -36.63 30.44
CA ASP A 110 15.45 -38.09 30.19
C ASP A 110 14.03 -38.50 29.78
N GLU A 111 13.87 -38.83 28.49
CA GLU A 111 12.58 -39.17 27.89
C GLU A 111 12.03 -40.50 28.41
N ASP A 112 12.89 -41.50 28.62
CA ASP A 112 12.49 -42.84 29.06
C ASP A 112 11.97 -42.81 30.50
N ALA A 113 12.67 -42.07 31.37
CA ALA A 113 12.27 -41.86 32.76
C ALA A 113 11.16 -40.81 32.93
N ARG A 114 10.84 -40.03 31.87
CA ARG A 114 10.01 -38.81 31.94
C ARG A 114 10.49 -37.86 33.02
N LEU A 115 11.79 -37.60 33.03
CA LEU A 115 12.46 -36.86 34.08
C LEU A 115 13.08 -35.60 33.51
N ILE A 116 12.85 -34.47 34.19
CA ILE A 116 13.58 -33.22 33.98
C ILE A 116 14.22 -32.82 35.29
N ILE A 117 15.48 -32.41 35.23
CA ILE A 117 16.31 -32.11 36.39
C ILE A 117 16.86 -30.69 36.24
N PHE A 118 16.68 -29.86 37.26
CA PHE A 118 17.27 -28.53 37.36
C PHE A 118 18.34 -28.53 38.44
N GLU A 119 19.55 -28.11 38.10
CA GLU A 119 20.66 -28.02 39.03
C GLU A 119 21.25 -26.62 39.02
N ASP A 120 21.42 -26.05 40.20
CA ASP A 120 22.13 -24.81 40.43
C ASP A 120 23.23 -25.04 41.46
N ASN A 121 24.35 -24.33 41.28
CA ASN A 121 25.36 -24.20 42.33
C ASN A 121 25.20 -22.89 43.10
N GLY A 122 23.96 -22.50 43.40
CA GLY A 122 23.62 -21.33 44.18
C GLY A 122 23.82 -21.51 45.68
N ILE A 123 23.23 -20.61 46.47
CA ILE A 123 23.43 -20.56 47.93
C ILE A 123 22.94 -21.82 48.67
N GLY A 124 22.00 -22.56 48.07
CA GLY A 124 21.37 -23.74 48.67
C GLY A 124 20.44 -23.41 49.85
N MET A 125 19.86 -24.44 50.46
CA MET A 125 18.89 -24.32 51.57
C MET A 125 19.26 -25.23 52.73
N ASP A 126 18.95 -24.80 53.94
CA ASP A 126 18.98 -25.64 55.14
C ASP A 126 17.57 -26.18 55.49
N LYS A 127 17.46 -26.93 56.59
CA LYS A 127 16.19 -27.51 57.02
C LYS A 127 15.13 -26.44 57.29
N GLU A 128 15.51 -25.31 57.87
CA GLU A 128 14.58 -24.23 58.18
C GLU A 128 14.10 -23.55 56.90
N ASP A 129 14.99 -23.30 55.94
CA ASP A 129 14.66 -22.77 54.63
C ASP A 129 13.69 -23.69 53.88
N LEU A 130 13.92 -25.01 53.91
CA LEU A 130 13.03 -25.99 53.27
C LEU A 130 11.61 -25.95 53.86
N VAL A 131 11.48 -25.89 55.19
CA VAL A 131 10.16 -25.85 55.85
C VAL A 131 9.49 -24.48 55.66
N ASN A 132 10.25 -23.40 55.83
CA ASN A 132 9.71 -22.04 55.83
C ASN A 132 9.51 -21.45 54.43
N CYS A 133 10.23 -21.89 53.40
CA CYS A 133 10.14 -21.34 52.05
C CYS A 133 9.53 -22.32 51.06
N LEU A 134 9.93 -23.60 51.05
CA LEU A 134 9.35 -24.62 50.15
C LEU A 134 8.12 -25.29 50.75
N GLY A 135 8.06 -25.41 52.08
CA GLY A 135 6.96 -26.02 52.81
C GLY A 135 5.80 -25.07 53.13
N THR A 136 5.97 -23.77 52.91
CA THR A 136 4.97 -22.74 53.24
C THR A 136 4.61 -21.93 52.00
N ILE A 137 3.35 -22.02 51.57
CA ILE A 137 2.84 -21.29 50.40
C ILE A 137 2.87 -19.77 50.69
N ALA A 138 3.21 -18.99 49.66
CA ALA A 138 3.27 -17.52 49.72
C ALA A 138 4.37 -16.93 50.62
N LYS A 139 5.41 -17.71 50.92
CA LYS A 139 6.60 -17.24 51.66
C LYS A 139 7.84 -17.35 50.77
N SER A 140 8.48 -16.20 50.49
CA SER A 140 9.66 -16.13 49.61
C SER A 140 10.92 -15.77 50.39
N GLY A 141 11.91 -16.66 50.37
CA GLY A 141 13.25 -16.37 50.90
C GLY A 141 14.00 -15.29 50.09
N SER A 142 13.68 -15.10 48.81
CA SER A 142 14.24 -14.01 47.99
C SER A 142 13.74 -12.64 48.45
N LYS A 143 12.46 -12.54 48.85
CA LYS A 143 11.89 -11.30 49.40
C LYS A 143 12.59 -10.90 50.71
N LYS A 144 12.75 -11.86 51.63
CA LYS A 144 13.45 -11.64 52.91
C LYS A 144 14.88 -11.15 52.70
N PHE A 145 15.62 -11.77 51.77
CA PHE A 145 16.97 -11.34 51.43
C PHE A 145 17.04 -9.92 50.86
N MET A 146 16.08 -9.54 50.00
CA MET A 146 16.01 -8.17 49.46
C MET A 146 15.76 -7.12 50.56
N GLU A 147 14.88 -7.42 51.51
CA GLU A 147 14.59 -6.54 52.66
C GLU A 147 15.83 -6.38 53.56
N GLU A 148 16.53 -7.48 53.87
CA GLU A 148 17.77 -7.48 54.66
C GLU A 148 18.87 -6.65 54.00
N GLN A 149 19.09 -6.81 52.69
CA GLN A 149 20.12 -6.09 51.94
C GLN A 149 19.80 -4.60 51.75
N SER A 150 18.52 -4.27 51.52
CA SER A 150 18.07 -2.87 51.39
C SER A 150 18.29 -2.09 52.71
N SER A 151 18.18 -2.77 53.85
CA SER A 151 18.44 -2.18 55.17
C SER A 151 19.92 -1.94 55.46
N GLN A 152 20.84 -2.60 54.75
CA GLN A 152 22.29 -2.50 54.92
C GLN A 152 22.97 -1.52 53.94
N GLY A 153 22.21 -0.85 53.06
CA GLY A 153 22.74 0.16 52.14
C GLY A 153 23.52 -0.38 50.94
N HIS A 154 23.45 -1.69 50.67
CA HIS A 154 24.06 -2.31 49.49
C HIS A 154 23.12 -2.24 48.27
N VAL A 155 23.66 -1.81 47.11
CA VAL A 155 22.90 -1.40 45.92
C VAL A 155 22.62 -2.56 44.92
N SER A 156 23.11 -3.78 45.11
CA SER A 156 23.02 -4.84 44.08
C SER A 156 21.99 -5.94 44.34
N THR A 157 20.71 -5.60 44.53
CA THR A 157 19.59 -6.57 44.58
C THR A 157 18.65 -6.51 43.36
N GLU A 158 18.99 -5.67 42.36
CA GLU A 158 18.19 -5.43 41.14
C GLU A 158 17.95 -6.69 40.29
N SER A 159 18.85 -7.67 40.37
CA SER A 159 18.85 -8.93 39.61
C SER A 159 17.96 -10.04 40.19
N ILE A 160 17.46 -9.90 41.43
CA ILE A 160 16.62 -10.94 42.08
C ILE A 160 15.19 -10.89 41.52
N ILE A 161 14.66 -12.02 41.09
CA ILE A 161 13.40 -12.11 40.35
C ILE A 161 12.22 -12.50 41.27
N GLY A 162 12.43 -13.38 42.25
CA GLY A 162 11.36 -14.01 43.04
C GLY A 162 10.80 -13.16 44.19
N GLN A 163 9.48 -12.92 44.21
CA GLN A 163 8.82 -12.11 45.26
C GLN A 163 7.64 -12.80 45.95
N PHE A 164 6.91 -13.67 45.25
CA PHE A 164 5.61 -14.17 45.71
C PHE A 164 5.66 -15.46 46.55
N GLY A 165 6.68 -16.30 46.38
CA GLY A 165 6.78 -17.57 47.12
C GLY A 165 5.77 -18.64 46.67
N VAL A 166 5.36 -18.61 45.39
CA VAL A 166 4.47 -19.62 44.79
C VAL A 166 5.05 -20.32 43.55
N GLY A 167 6.14 -19.79 42.98
CA GLY A 167 6.71 -20.26 41.71
C GLY A 167 7.14 -21.74 41.72
N PHE A 168 7.67 -22.23 42.85
CA PHE A 168 8.08 -23.64 42.99
C PHE A 168 6.93 -24.63 42.76
N TYR A 169 5.71 -24.30 43.20
CA TYR A 169 4.54 -25.15 43.08
C TYR A 169 4.02 -25.26 41.63
N SER A 170 4.49 -24.43 40.70
CA SER A 170 4.21 -24.60 39.27
C SER A 170 4.71 -25.95 38.74
N ALA A 171 5.74 -26.54 39.36
CA ALA A 171 6.19 -27.89 39.01
C ALA A 171 5.08 -28.95 39.23
N PHE A 172 4.17 -28.72 40.18
CA PHE A 172 3.14 -29.70 40.53
C PHE A 172 2.06 -29.83 39.44
N MET A 173 1.97 -28.83 38.55
CA MET A 173 1.10 -28.84 37.37
C MET A 173 1.46 -30.00 36.43
N VAL A 174 2.75 -30.28 36.30
CA VAL A 174 3.31 -31.23 35.32
C VAL A 174 3.89 -32.49 35.97
N ALA A 175 4.15 -32.47 37.27
CA ALA A 175 4.85 -33.54 37.98
C ALA A 175 3.93 -34.56 38.67
N ASN A 176 4.34 -35.82 38.66
CA ASN A 176 3.85 -36.88 39.55
C ASN A 176 4.55 -36.84 40.91
N ASN A 177 5.86 -36.58 40.89
CA ASN A 177 6.68 -36.43 42.08
C ASN A 177 7.74 -35.34 41.86
N VAL A 178 8.15 -34.70 42.95
CA VAL A 178 9.22 -33.71 42.96
C VAL A 178 10.18 -34.04 44.10
N VAL A 179 11.46 -34.12 43.78
CA VAL A 179 12.53 -34.40 44.74
C VAL A 179 13.54 -33.26 44.70
N VAL A 180 13.84 -32.66 45.85
CA VAL A 180 14.82 -31.58 45.99
C VAL A 180 15.96 -32.04 46.87
N LYS A 181 17.17 -32.08 46.33
CA LYS A 181 18.43 -32.32 47.06
C LYS A 181 19.14 -30.98 47.19
N THR A 182 19.46 -30.53 48.40
CA THR A 182 20.05 -29.21 48.60
C THR A 182 21.04 -29.19 49.77
N ARG A 183 22.07 -28.35 49.66
CA ARG A 183 23.00 -28.05 50.75
C ARG A 183 23.34 -26.57 50.74
N LYS A 184 23.09 -25.91 51.88
CA LYS A 184 23.43 -24.50 52.09
C LYS A 184 24.93 -24.29 52.17
N GLU A 185 25.41 -23.21 51.56
CA GLU A 185 26.81 -22.82 51.64
C GLU A 185 27.23 -22.47 53.08
N GLY A 186 28.28 -23.14 53.55
CA GLY A 186 28.77 -23.05 54.93
C GLY A 186 28.18 -24.09 55.88
N SER A 187 27.30 -24.97 55.39
CA SER A 187 26.78 -26.13 56.13
C SER A 187 27.42 -27.43 55.64
N ASP A 188 27.78 -28.32 56.57
CA ASP A 188 28.23 -29.69 56.27
C ASP A 188 27.05 -30.66 56.03
N LYS A 189 25.84 -30.25 56.43
CA LYS A 189 24.61 -31.04 56.32
C LYS A 189 23.83 -30.68 55.07
N GLY A 190 23.46 -31.69 54.29
CA GLY A 190 22.53 -31.58 53.17
C GLY A 190 21.17 -32.18 53.52
N TYR A 191 20.16 -31.88 52.70
CA TYR A 191 18.80 -32.33 52.91
C TYR A 191 18.16 -32.82 51.61
N LEU A 192 17.27 -33.80 51.76
CA LEU A 192 16.44 -34.38 50.71
C LEU A 192 14.98 -34.13 51.06
N TRP A 193 14.32 -33.30 50.25
CA TRP A 193 12.90 -33.00 50.32
C TRP A 193 12.17 -33.79 49.24
N LYS A 194 11.06 -34.45 49.59
CA LYS A 194 10.28 -35.29 48.66
C LYS A 194 8.79 -34.98 48.72
N TRP A 195 8.16 -34.88 47.56
CA TRP A 195 6.71 -34.81 47.41
C TRP A 195 6.22 -35.82 46.36
N ASN A 196 5.19 -36.59 46.71
CA ASN A 196 4.67 -37.71 45.92
C ASN A 196 3.21 -37.48 45.47
N GLY A 197 2.83 -36.24 45.14
CA GLY A 197 1.47 -35.94 44.67
C GLY A 197 0.41 -35.71 45.76
N GLY A 198 0.79 -35.82 47.04
CA GLY A 198 -0.11 -35.68 48.20
C GLY A 198 -0.17 -34.27 48.81
N ASP A 199 -0.72 -34.16 50.01
CA ASP A 199 -0.82 -32.93 50.81
C ASP A 199 0.36 -32.72 51.77
N ALA A 200 1.26 -33.71 51.86
CA ALA A 200 2.44 -33.68 52.71
C ALA A 200 3.74 -33.91 51.92
N TYR A 201 4.85 -33.47 52.51
CA TYR A 201 6.21 -33.71 52.04
C TYR A 201 7.07 -34.29 53.16
N SER A 202 8.17 -34.96 52.82
CA SER A 202 9.17 -35.43 53.81
C SER A 202 10.50 -34.70 53.64
N VAL A 203 11.25 -34.59 54.73
CA VAL A 203 12.62 -34.03 54.75
C VAL A 203 13.55 -35.00 55.47
N GLU A 204 14.58 -35.46 54.77
CA GLU A 204 15.59 -36.40 55.26
C GLU A 204 16.97 -35.70 55.26
N GLU A 205 17.79 -35.91 56.29
CA GLU A 205 19.18 -35.42 56.32
C GLU A 205 20.06 -36.35 55.45
N MET A 206 20.92 -35.75 54.63
CA MET A 206 21.84 -36.44 53.73
C MET A 206 23.26 -35.92 53.93
N SER A 207 24.22 -36.84 54.00
CA SER A 207 25.64 -36.51 53.96
C SER A 207 26.13 -36.36 52.52
N SER A 208 27.15 -35.53 52.31
CA SER A 208 27.90 -35.46 51.04
C SER A 208 27.12 -34.99 49.80
N LEU A 209 26.26 -33.95 49.92
CA LEU A 209 25.68 -33.25 48.77
C LEU A 209 26.57 -32.08 48.30
N PRO A 210 26.58 -31.70 47.00
CA PRO A 210 27.23 -30.47 46.53
C PRO A 210 26.50 -29.21 47.05
N VAL A 211 27.18 -28.05 47.07
CA VAL A 211 26.52 -26.77 47.42
C VAL A 211 25.55 -26.38 46.31
N GLY A 212 24.35 -25.92 46.68
CA GLY A 212 23.31 -25.52 45.75
C GLY A 212 22.08 -26.41 45.87
N SER A 213 21.30 -26.50 44.80
CA SER A 213 20.09 -27.34 44.77
C SER A 213 19.98 -28.14 43.46
N ARG A 214 19.43 -29.35 43.59
CA ARG A 214 19.06 -30.25 42.49
C ARG A 214 17.60 -30.62 42.64
N ILE A 215 16.77 -30.20 41.69
CA ILE A 215 15.33 -30.42 41.64
C ILE A 215 15.04 -31.43 40.54
N GLU A 216 14.60 -32.62 40.93
CA GLU A 216 14.21 -33.72 40.06
C GLU A 216 12.67 -33.73 39.96
N VAL A 217 12.16 -33.58 38.73
CA VAL A 217 10.73 -33.50 38.44
C VAL A 217 10.35 -34.69 37.56
N THR A 218 9.67 -35.68 38.14
CA THR A 218 9.13 -36.80 37.36
C THR A 218 7.80 -36.37 36.76
N LEU A 219 7.74 -36.29 35.44
CA LEU A 219 6.61 -35.75 34.70
C LEU A 219 5.44 -36.75 34.62
N ARG A 220 4.23 -36.20 34.54
CA ARG A 220 2.99 -36.92 34.27
C ARG A 220 3.00 -37.47 32.83
N PRO A 221 2.30 -38.57 32.56
CA PRO A 221 2.06 -39.01 31.18
C PRO A 221 1.20 -38.00 30.41
N GLY A 222 1.17 -38.10 29.08
CA GLY A 222 0.45 -37.19 28.20
C GLY A 222 1.27 -35.94 27.87
N ASN A 223 0.63 -34.77 27.78
CA ASN A 223 1.28 -33.52 27.33
C ASN A 223 2.50 -33.12 28.18
N ALA A 224 2.48 -33.40 29.48
CA ALA A 224 3.58 -33.08 30.38
C ALA A 224 4.87 -33.88 30.08
N ALA A 225 4.76 -35.06 29.45
CA ALA A 225 5.92 -35.86 29.08
C ALA A 225 6.77 -35.21 27.98
N GLU A 226 6.23 -34.27 27.21
CA GLU A 226 6.99 -33.53 26.20
C GLU A 226 8.11 -32.69 26.81
N PHE A 227 7.97 -32.26 28.07
CA PHE A 227 9.02 -31.51 28.78
C PHE A 227 10.23 -32.37 29.18
N ALA A 228 10.20 -33.68 28.93
CA ALA A 228 11.38 -34.55 29.01
C ALA A 228 12.24 -34.53 27.72
N LYS A 229 11.77 -33.87 26.66
CA LYS A 229 12.48 -33.76 25.39
C LYS A 229 13.37 -32.52 25.39
N LYS A 230 14.62 -32.68 24.94
CA LYS A 230 15.60 -31.58 24.83
C LYS A 230 15.05 -30.41 24.02
N ASP A 231 14.47 -30.69 22.85
CA ASP A 231 13.99 -29.65 21.92
C ASP A 231 12.89 -28.78 22.53
N LYS A 232 11.96 -29.41 23.28
CA LYS A 232 10.88 -28.68 23.95
C LYS A 232 11.42 -27.79 25.06
N VAL A 233 12.38 -28.29 25.85
CA VAL A 233 13.03 -27.49 26.90
C VAL A 233 13.78 -26.30 26.31
N VAL A 234 14.51 -26.51 25.21
CA VAL A 234 15.22 -25.44 24.48
C VAL A 234 14.25 -24.39 23.94
N GLU A 235 13.11 -24.80 23.37
CA GLU A 235 12.05 -23.90 22.91
C GLU A 235 11.55 -23.00 24.05
N VAL A 236 11.26 -23.59 25.21
CA VAL A 236 10.75 -22.86 26.39
C VAL A 236 11.81 -21.91 26.97
N ILE A 237 13.07 -22.33 27.03
CA ILE A 237 14.19 -21.46 27.45
C ILE A 237 14.32 -20.28 26.49
N ASN A 238 14.30 -20.52 25.18
CA ASN A 238 14.38 -19.48 24.16
C ASN A 238 13.21 -18.48 24.26
N LYS A 239 12.05 -18.94 24.71
CA LYS A 239 10.87 -18.09 24.94
C LYS A 239 11.02 -17.22 26.19
N TYR A 240 11.29 -17.81 27.37
CA TYR A 240 11.16 -17.09 28.64
C TYR A 240 12.48 -16.65 29.29
N SER A 241 13.54 -17.42 29.09
CA SER A 241 14.77 -17.37 29.90
C SER A 241 16.03 -17.10 29.08
N TYR A 242 15.86 -16.77 27.80
CA TYR A 242 16.97 -16.60 26.86
C TYR A 242 17.97 -15.52 27.26
N PHE A 243 17.53 -14.49 27.98
CA PHE A 243 18.35 -13.33 28.35
C PHE A 243 18.74 -13.29 29.83
N ILE A 244 18.60 -14.41 30.54
CA ILE A 244 19.15 -14.56 31.87
C ILE A 244 20.68 -14.50 31.77
N THR A 245 21.28 -13.71 32.67
CA THR A 245 22.72 -13.39 32.67
C THR A 245 23.61 -14.62 32.86
N LEU A 246 23.10 -15.63 33.56
CA LEU A 246 23.82 -16.83 33.94
C LEU A 246 23.75 -17.89 32.83
N PRO A 247 24.82 -18.64 32.55
CA PRO A 247 24.83 -19.68 31.52
C PRO A 247 23.84 -20.80 31.89
N ILE A 248 22.97 -21.13 30.93
CA ILE A 248 22.01 -22.22 30.99
C ILE A 248 22.48 -23.30 30.03
N THR A 249 22.74 -24.50 30.56
CA THR A 249 23.10 -25.67 29.76
C THR A 249 21.97 -26.70 29.79
N VAL A 250 21.64 -27.28 28.63
CA VAL A 250 20.69 -28.39 28.49
C VAL A 250 21.45 -29.59 27.96
N ASN A 251 21.50 -30.68 28.73
CA ASN A 251 22.27 -31.90 28.41
C ASN A 251 23.73 -31.60 27.99
N GLY A 252 24.36 -30.61 28.64
CA GLY A 252 25.75 -30.21 28.39
C GLY A 252 25.95 -29.13 27.31
N GLU A 253 24.89 -28.73 26.59
CA GLU A 253 24.98 -27.69 25.56
C GLU A 253 24.43 -26.35 26.05
N ARG A 254 25.17 -25.26 25.85
CA ARG A 254 24.74 -23.92 26.23
C ARG A 254 23.65 -23.38 25.30
N VAL A 255 22.52 -22.96 25.86
CA VAL A 255 21.36 -22.49 25.10
C VAL A 255 21.32 -20.96 24.97
N ASN A 256 21.58 -20.23 26.05
CA ASN A 256 21.59 -18.76 26.03
C ASN A 256 22.97 -18.19 25.65
N THR A 257 23.10 -17.75 24.40
CA THR A 257 24.36 -17.25 23.83
C THR A 257 24.36 -15.75 23.53
N VAL A 258 23.19 -15.09 23.50
CA VAL A 258 23.06 -13.68 23.16
C VAL A 258 22.93 -12.83 24.42
N GLU A 259 23.69 -11.74 24.46
CA GLU A 259 23.66 -10.80 25.58
C GLU A 259 22.43 -9.89 25.54
N ALA A 260 22.01 -9.42 26.71
CA ALA A 260 20.91 -8.47 26.86
C ALA A 260 21.34 -7.04 26.45
N ILE A 261 21.59 -6.83 25.16
CA ILE A 261 22.20 -5.59 24.63
C ILE A 261 21.39 -4.32 24.92
N TRP A 262 20.07 -4.42 25.18
CA TRP A 262 19.26 -3.28 25.59
C TRP A 262 19.66 -2.72 26.98
N THR A 263 20.30 -3.56 27.81
CA THR A 263 20.81 -3.16 29.14
C THR A 263 22.20 -2.51 29.09
N MET A 264 22.93 -2.65 27.98
CA MET A 264 24.26 -2.08 27.79
C MET A 264 24.19 -0.57 27.53
N ASN A 265 25.33 0.12 27.50
CA ASN A 265 25.37 1.50 27.02
C ASN A 265 25.18 1.52 25.49
N PRO A 266 24.31 2.37 24.92
CA PRO A 266 24.14 2.45 23.47
C PRO A 266 25.44 2.64 22.69
N LYS A 267 26.48 3.25 23.29
CA LYS A 267 27.79 3.46 22.66
C LYS A 267 28.66 2.20 22.57
N GLU A 268 28.37 1.19 23.40
CA GLU A 268 29.10 -0.07 23.44
C GLU A 268 28.51 -1.10 22.47
N VAL A 269 27.30 -0.85 21.95
CA VAL A 269 26.59 -1.76 21.05
C VAL A 269 26.89 -1.39 19.59
N ASN A 270 27.61 -2.27 18.89
CA ASN A 270 27.91 -2.16 17.47
C ASN A 270 26.73 -2.64 16.58
N SER A 271 26.82 -2.36 15.28
CA SER A 271 25.77 -2.71 14.32
C SER A 271 25.57 -4.22 14.15
N GLU A 272 26.60 -5.04 14.32
CA GLU A 272 26.51 -6.50 14.17
C GLU A 272 25.70 -7.12 15.31
N MET A 273 25.90 -6.64 16.53
CA MET A 273 25.08 -7.02 17.69
C MET A 273 23.62 -6.65 17.48
N HIS A 274 23.33 -5.48 16.92
CA HIS A 274 21.96 -5.09 16.56
C HIS A 274 21.36 -6.01 15.49
N ASP A 275 22.11 -6.36 14.43
CA ASP A 275 21.64 -7.27 13.38
C ASP A 275 21.32 -8.67 13.93
N ILE A 276 22.21 -9.25 14.74
CA ILE A 276 22.01 -10.57 15.37
C ILE A 276 20.78 -10.53 16.28
N PHE A 277 20.67 -9.50 17.11
CA PHE A 277 19.58 -9.36 18.06
C PHE A 277 18.23 -9.11 17.38
N PHE A 278 18.19 -8.26 16.35
CA PHE A 278 17.00 -8.03 15.54
C PHE A 278 16.48 -9.32 14.91
N ARG A 279 17.37 -10.13 14.30
CA ARG A 279 16.99 -11.43 13.72
C ARG A 279 16.41 -12.37 14.77
N GLN A 280 16.96 -12.38 15.98
CA GLN A 280 16.45 -13.22 17.05
C GLN A 280 15.03 -12.79 17.47
N LEU A 281 14.77 -11.49 17.58
CA LEU A 281 13.41 -10.99 17.87
C LEU A 281 12.43 -11.26 16.73
N ALA A 282 12.87 -11.06 15.47
CA ALA A 282 12.07 -11.31 14.28
C ALA A 282 11.65 -12.78 14.18
N LYS A 283 12.53 -13.74 14.51
CA LYS A 283 12.16 -15.17 14.56
C LYS A 283 10.98 -15.45 15.48
N THR A 284 10.89 -14.75 16.60
CA THR A 284 9.84 -14.94 17.60
C THR A 284 8.52 -14.28 17.20
N HIS A 285 8.57 -13.04 16.69
CA HIS A 285 7.36 -12.22 16.48
C HIS A 285 6.90 -12.12 15.04
N SER A 286 7.81 -12.21 14.08
CA SER A 286 7.56 -11.88 12.68
C SER A 286 8.51 -12.66 11.78
N PRO A 287 8.27 -13.98 11.57
CA PRO A 287 9.17 -14.86 10.84
C PRO A 287 9.49 -14.37 9.42
N HIS A 288 8.59 -13.60 8.80
CA HIS A 288 8.81 -13.01 7.47
C HIS A 288 9.90 -11.92 7.46
N LEU A 289 10.21 -11.31 8.60
CA LEU A 289 11.22 -10.24 8.75
C LEU A 289 12.63 -10.77 9.10
N VAL A 290 12.82 -12.09 9.21
CA VAL A 290 14.08 -12.69 9.70
C VAL A 290 15.28 -12.37 8.79
N ASN A 291 15.05 -12.15 7.50
CA ASN A 291 16.09 -11.82 6.54
C ASN A 291 16.33 -10.31 6.41
N ASP A 292 15.53 -9.47 7.07
CA ASP A 292 15.66 -8.03 7.03
C ASP A 292 16.70 -7.53 8.03
N ARG A 293 17.01 -6.23 7.93
CA ARG A 293 17.90 -5.53 8.85
C ARG A 293 17.17 -4.38 9.54
N PRO A 294 17.65 -3.91 10.70
CA PRO A 294 17.12 -2.70 11.31
C PRO A 294 17.49 -1.46 10.46
N GLN A 295 16.48 -0.78 9.91
CA GLN A 295 16.64 0.51 9.24
C GLN A 295 16.89 1.64 10.26
N TYR A 296 16.18 1.60 11.39
CA TYR A 296 16.37 2.50 12.52
C TYR A 296 16.48 1.73 13.84
N ILE A 297 17.24 2.32 14.76
CA ILE A 297 17.57 1.74 16.06
C ILE A 297 17.24 2.82 17.11
N ILE A 298 16.28 2.52 17.98
CA ILE A 298 15.83 3.42 19.04
C ILE A 298 16.21 2.75 20.37
N HIS A 299 17.40 3.08 20.87
CA HIS A 299 17.91 2.61 22.16
C HIS A 299 17.69 3.69 23.22
N TYR A 300 16.80 3.43 24.16
CA TYR A 300 16.40 4.38 25.19
C TYR A 300 16.57 3.80 26.59
N LYS A 301 17.16 4.58 27.50
CA LYS A 301 17.36 4.21 28.90
C LYS A 301 17.03 5.41 29.78
N ALA A 302 16.24 5.20 30.81
CA ALA A 302 15.95 6.21 31.83
C ALA A 302 15.62 5.52 33.16
N ASP A 303 16.12 6.07 34.26
CA ASP A 303 15.81 5.58 35.62
C ASP A 303 14.65 6.36 36.26
N ALA A 304 14.30 7.54 35.71
CA ALA A 304 13.20 8.38 36.17
C ALA A 304 12.43 8.99 34.98
N PRO A 305 11.11 9.23 35.11
CA PRO A 305 10.25 9.01 36.28
C PRO A 305 9.78 7.55 36.44
N ILE A 306 10.12 6.68 35.48
CA ILE A 306 9.92 5.22 35.51
C ILE A 306 11.22 4.63 34.98
N ASN A 307 11.73 3.59 35.63
CA ASN A 307 12.86 2.80 35.15
C ASN A 307 12.47 2.08 33.85
N VAL A 308 13.16 2.40 32.76
CA VAL A 308 12.92 1.80 31.45
C VAL A 308 14.23 1.64 30.68
N ARG A 309 14.43 0.45 30.14
CA ARG A 309 15.49 0.12 29.20
C ARG A 309 14.82 -0.49 27.98
N SER A 310 14.75 0.24 26.88
CA SER A 310 14.10 -0.21 25.65
C SER A 310 15.05 -0.17 24.47
N LEU A 311 14.85 -1.15 23.59
CA LEU A 311 15.55 -1.25 22.31
C LEU A 311 14.52 -1.63 21.26
N LEU A 312 14.16 -0.66 20.43
CA LEU A 312 13.15 -0.79 19.40
C LEU A 312 13.79 -0.61 18.03
N TYR A 313 13.34 -1.40 17.06
CA TYR A 313 13.81 -1.38 15.68
C TYR A 313 12.68 -1.08 14.72
N VAL A 314 13.05 -0.38 13.64
CA VAL A 314 12.24 -0.31 12.43
C VAL A 314 12.86 -1.27 11.41
N PRO A 315 12.15 -2.30 10.94
CA PRO A 315 12.64 -3.16 9.87
C PRO A 315 12.91 -2.37 8.58
N SER A 316 13.86 -2.82 7.76
CA SER A 316 14.11 -2.26 6.41
C SER A 316 13.07 -2.67 5.35
N HIS A 317 12.02 -3.36 5.78
CA HIS A 317 10.98 -3.93 4.95
C HIS A 317 10.00 -2.87 4.44
N ASN A 318 9.45 -3.09 3.25
CA ASN A 318 8.37 -2.26 2.72
C ASN A 318 7.02 -2.92 2.99
N VAL A 319 6.22 -2.30 3.86
CA VAL A 319 4.94 -2.88 4.29
C VAL A 319 3.92 -2.81 3.16
N SER A 320 3.40 -3.98 2.78
CA SER A 320 2.29 -4.07 1.82
C SER A 320 0.95 -3.72 2.47
N GLN A 321 -0.05 -3.31 1.67
CA GLN A 321 -1.40 -3.05 2.20
C GLN A 321 -2.04 -4.28 2.87
N ILE A 322 -1.73 -5.48 2.36
CA ILE A 322 -2.24 -6.75 2.92
C ILE A 322 -1.62 -7.00 4.30
N GLU A 323 -0.30 -6.81 4.42
CA GLU A 323 0.40 -6.95 5.69
C GLU A 323 -0.08 -5.93 6.72
N PHE A 324 -0.22 -4.66 6.32
CA PHE A 324 -0.79 -3.61 7.16
C PHE A 324 -2.18 -3.98 7.71
N ALA A 325 -3.05 -4.55 6.87
CA ALA A 325 -4.38 -4.99 7.25
C ALA A 325 -4.36 -6.22 8.18
N SER A 326 -3.50 -7.20 7.90
CA SER A 326 -3.38 -8.44 8.69
C SER A 326 -2.73 -8.25 10.06
N SER A 327 -1.90 -7.20 10.22
CA SER A 327 -1.15 -6.92 11.44
C SER A 327 -1.93 -6.11 12.49
N ALA A 328 -3.23 -5.86 12.31
CA ALA A 328 -4.03 -4.99 13.16
C ALA A 328 -3.95 -5.31 14.67
N ASP A 329 -3.84 -6.61 15.01
CA ASP A 329 -3.78 -7.11 16.38
C ASP A 329 -2.41 -7.70 16.75
N GLN A 330 -1.34 -7.42 16.01
CA GLN A 330 0.00 -7.93 16.31
C GLN A 330 0.87 -6.84 16.96
N SER A 331 1.80 -7.22 17.83
CA SER A 331 2.88 -6.36 18.35
C SER A 331 4.20 -7.11 18.23
N GLY A 332 5.19 -6.46 17.64
CA GLY A 332 6.57 -6.96 17.57
C GLY A 332 7.38 -6.69 18.84
N VAL A 333 6.75 -6.17 19.90
CA VAL A 333 7.44 -5.73 21.11
C VAL A 333 7.13 -6.65 22.29
N SER A 334 8.20 -7.11 22.94
CA SER A 334 8.15 -7.91 24.15
C SER A 334 8.41 -7.10 25.40
N LEU A 335 7.68 -7.43 26.46
CA LEU A 335 7.87 -6.88 27.80
C LEU A 335 8.72 -7.81 28.65
N TYR A 336 9.76 -7.25 29.22
CA TYR A 336 10.63 -7.85 30.21
C TYR A 336 10.52 -7.10 31.52
N ALA A 337 10.77 -7.81 32.61
CA ALA A 337 11.09 -7.22 33.90
C ALA A 337 12.29 -7.97 34.44
N ARG A 338 13.39 -7.25 34.73
CA ARG A 338 14.65 -7.84 35.21
C ARG A 338 15.14 -8.93 34.25
N ARG A 339 15.06 -8.68 32.93
CA ARG A 339 15.47 -9.60 31.84
C ARG A 339 14.66 -10.90 31.74
N VAL A 340 13.58 -11.06 32.50
CA VAL A 340 12.66 -12.20 32.36
C VAL A 340 11.46 -11.78 31.51
N LEU A 341 11.10 -12.61 30.53
CA LEU A 341 9.95 -12.32 29.67
C LEU A 341 8.66 -12.38 30.50
N ILE A 342 7.91 -11.28 30.50
CA ILE A 342 6.57 -11.18 31.10
C ILE A 342 5.51 -11.42 30.03
N LYS A 343 5.63 -10.74 28.88
CA LYS A 343 4.65 -10.82 27.79
C LYS A 343 5.35 -10.68 26.45
N SER A 344 5.24 -11.69 25.59
CA SER A 344 5.87 -11.70 24.25
C SER A 344 5.26 -10.65 23.32
N ASN A 345 3.93 -10.60 23.22
CA ASN A 345 3.18 -9.69 22.37
C ASN A 345 2.51 -8.60 23.24
N ALA A 346 3.30 -7.61 23.63
CA ALA A 346 2.87 -6.57 24.57
C ALA A 346 2.21 -5.39 23.85
N LYS A 347 0.98 -5.61 23.34
CA LYS A 347 0.18 -4.61 22.60
C LYS A 347 -0.10 -3.32 23.39
N ASP A 348 -0.09 -3.42 24.72
CA ASP A 348 -0.46 -2.31 25.61
C ASP A 348 0.67 -1.29 25.82
N LEU A 349 1.90 -1.61 25.39
CA LEU A 349 3.09 -0.77 25.64
C LEU A 349 3.30 0.34 24.62
N LEU A 350 2.73 0.18 23.42
CA LEU A 350 2.83 1.15 22.35
C LEU A 350 1.45 1.34 21.74
N PRO A 351 1.12 2.54 21.25
CA PRO A 351 -0.11 2.75 20.52
C PRO A 351 -0.12 1.94 19.23
N ARG A 352 -1.33 1.61 18.76
CA ARG A 352 -1.54 0.72 17.59
C ARG A 352 -0.84 1.20 16.32
N TYR A 353 -0.67 2.51 16.15
CA TYR A 353 0.04 3.08 15.00
C TYR A 353 1.58 2.91 15.06
N LEU A 354 2.14 2.40 16.15
CA LEU A 354 3.57 2.07 16.28
C LEU A 354 3.82 0.55 16.31
N ARG A 355 2.81 -0.26 15.98
CA ARG A 355 2.89 -1.73 16.03
C ARG A 355 3.91 -2.36 15.07
N PHE A 356 4.39 -1.59 14.10
CA PHE A 356 5.44 -2.02 13.18
C PHE A 356 6.84 -2.11 13.85
N LEU A 357 6.99 -1.54 15.05
CA LEU A 357 8.23 -1.65 15.80
C LEU A 357 8.44 -3.06 16.32
N VAL A 358 9.67 -3.55 16.18
CA VAL A 358 10.11 -4.84 16.72
C VAL A 358 11.13 -4.56 17.81
N GLY A 359 10.99 -5.15 19.00
CA GLY A 359 11.90 -4.80 20.07
C GLY A 359 11.59 -5.38 21.45
N VAL A 360 12.30 -4.85 22.43
CA VAL A 360 12.15 -5.20 23.84
C VAL A 360 12.00 -3.94 24.68
N ILE A 361 11.16 -4.04 25.71
CA ILE A 361 11.00 -3.04 26.76
C ILE A 361 11.20 -3.77 28.08
N ASP A 362 12.21 -3.36 28.84
CA ASP A 362 12.51 -3.88 30.17
C ASP A 362 12.28 -2.78 31.20
N SER A 363 11.45 -3.06 32.19
CA SER A 363 11.10 -2.11 33.25
C SER A 363 10.92 -2.82 34.58
N GLU A 364 11.61 -2.33 35.60
CA GLU A 364 11.58 -2.91 36.95
C GLU A 364 10.41 -2.41 37.80
N ASP A 365 9.80 -1.30 37.39
CA ASP A 365 8.72 -0.62 38.12
C ASP A 365 7.34 -1.18 37.76
N ILE A 366 7.25 -2.10 36.78
CA ILE A 366 5.98 -2.70 36.39
C ILE A 366 5.52 -3.65 37.49
N PRO A 367 4.35 -3.43 38.11
CA PRO A 367 3.82 -4.33 39.11
C PRO A 367 3.46 -5.66 38.44
N LEU A 368 4.15 -6.71 38.86
CA LEU A 368 3.89 -8.06 38.37
C LEU A 368 2.68 -8.64 39.09
N ASN A 369 1.78 -9.28 38.34
CA ASN A 369 0.73 -10.09 38.93
C ASN A 369 1.26 -11.47 39.33
N LEU A 370 0.47 -12.25 40.08
CA LEU A 370 0.89 -13.55 40.62
C LEU A 370 1.24 -14.59 39.53
N SER A 371 0.58 -14.52 38.37
CA SER A 371 0.86 -15.40 37.21
C SER A 371 2.02 -14.92 36.33
N ARG A 372 2.38 -13.63 36.43
CA ARG A 372 3.35 -12.92 35.59
C ARG A 372 3.04 -12.93 34.09
N GLU A 373 1.76 -13.08 33.73
CA GLU A 373 1.29 -13.16 32.32
C GLU A 373 0.30 -12.06 31.95
N MET A 374 -0.53 -11.63 32.90
CA MET A 374 -1.58 -10.64 32.65
C MET A 374 -1.13 -9.28 33.18
N LEU A 375 -0.94 -8.34 32.26
CA LEU A 375 -0.73 -6.94 32.60
C LEU A 375 -2.06 -6.34 33.05
N GLN A 376 -2.14 -5.98 34.32
CA GLN A 376 -3.22 -5.10 34.79
C GLN A 376 -2.94 -3.69 34.24
N MET A 377 -3.97 -2.99 33.78
CA MET A 377 -3.84 -1.61 33.31
C MET A 377 -3.59 -0.68 34.50
N ASP A 378 -2.32 -0.57 34.88
CA ASP A 378 -1.85 0.32 35.93
C ASP A 378 -1.50 1.71 35.36
N ALA A 379 -1.59 2.75 36.19
CA ALA A 379 -1.10 4.09 35.91
C ALA A 379 0.38 4.08 35.46
N VAL A 380 1.20 3.16 35.99
CA VAL A 380 2.60 2.98 35.58
C VAL A 380 2.69 2.60 34.10
N LEU A 381 1.86 1.65 33.63
CA LEU A 381 1.87 1.18 32.26
C LEU A 381 1.42 2.27 31.27
N VAL A 382 0.39 3.04 31.64
CA VAL A 382 -0.09 4.18 30.84
C VAL A 382 1.00 5.23 30.68
N LYS A 383 1.70 5.56 31.77
CA LYS A 383 2.80 6.53 31.77
C LYS A 383 4.01 6.01 31.00
N LEU A 384 4.34 4.72 31.13
CA LEU A 384 5.39 4.07 30.35
C LEU A 384 5.10 4.14 28.85
N ARG A 385 3.87 3.79 28.44
CA ARG A 385 3.42 3.92 27.04
C ARG A 385 3.58 5.33 26.52
N GLN A 386 3.18 6.34 27.30
CA GLN A 386 3.33 7.75 26.92
C GLN A 386 4.80 8.13 26.72
N ILE A 387 5.67 7.81 27.68
CA ILE A 387 7.12 8.10 27.59
C ILE A 387 7.73 7.46 26.35
N LEU A 388 7.45 6.18 26.09
CA LEU A 388 7.97 5.47 24.94
C LEU A 388 7.47 6.07 23.63
N THR A 389 6.18 6.39 23.55
CA THR A 389 5.57 7.02 22.38
C THR A 389 6.22 8.37 22.08
N ASP A 390 6.34 9.24 23.09
CA ASP A 390 6.98 10.55 22.94
C ASP A 390 8.44 10.42 22.48
N LYS A 391 9.18 9.42 22.99
CA LYS A 391 10.56 9.15 22.57
C LYS A 391 10.65 8.68 21.14
N VAL A 392 9.77 7.78 20.70
CA VAL A 392 9.72 7.29 19.31
C VAL A 392 9.36 8.43 18.35
N VAL A 393 8.31 9.19 18.65
CA VAL A 393 7.89 10.33 17.81
C VAL A 393 9.02 11.37 17.73
N SER A 394 9.62 11.74 18.87
CA SER A 394 10.74 12.68 18.91
C SER A 394 11.95 12.18 18.11
N TYR A 395 12.25 10.88 18.18
CA TYR A 395 13.31 10.26 17.39
C TYR A 395 13.07 10.46 15.89
N PHE A 396 11.87 10.16 15.41
CA PHE A 396 11.52 10.32 14.00
C PHE A 396 11.54 11.78 13.53
N VAL A 397 11.06 12.72 14.36
CA VAL A 397 11.18 14.16 14.06
C VAL A 397 12.63 14.60 13.92
N ASN A 398 13.54 14.06 14.75
CA ASN A 398 14.97 14.37 14.66
C ASN A 398 15.62 13.72 13.43
N GLU A 399 15.31 12.47 13.14
CA GLU A 399 15.82 11.78 11.94
C GLU A 399 15.34 12.46 10.66
N MET A 400 14.09 12.95 10.62
CA MET A 400 13.56 13.75 9.51
C MET A 400 14.42 15.01 9.23
N LYS A 401 14.97 15.64 10.27
CA LYS A 401 15.85 16.82 10.15
C LYS A 401 17.28 16.44 9.80
N LYS A 402 17.77 15.32 10.31
CA LYS A 402 19.16 14.87 10.16
C LYS A 402 19.42 14.24 8.79
N ASP A 403 18.53 13.34 8.35
CA ASP A 403 18.64 12.62 7.09
C ASP A 403 17.26 12.52 6.42
N ARG A 404 16.92 13.56 5.65
CA ARG A 404 15.64 13.68 4.98
C ARG A 404 15.42 12.60 3.91
N ILE A 405 16.48 12.11 3.28
CA ILE A 405 16.38 11.10 2.22
C ILE A 405 15.99 9.76 2.84
N LYS A 406 16.73 9.33 3.87
CA LYS A 406 16.44 8.09 4.60
C LYS A 406 15.04 8.13 5.24
N TYR A 407 14.65 9.27 5.81
CA TYR A 407 13.32 9.42 6.39
C TYR A 407 12.22 9.35 5.33
N LYS A 408 12.43 9.91 4.13
CA LYS A 408 11.47 9.80 3.02
C LYS A 408 11.25 8.35 2.60
N GLU A 409 12.31 7.55 2.51
CA GLU A 409 12.21 6.12 2.20
C GLU A 409 11.39 5.38 3.26
N PHE A 410 11.70 5.60 4.53
CA PHE A 410 10.92 5.08 5.65
C PHE A 410 9.44 5.51 5.61
N TYR A 411 9.20 6.81 5.39
CA TYR A 411 7.84 7.36 5.33
C TYR A 411 7.02 6.70 4.22
N ASN A 412 7.61 6.46 3.06
CA ASN A 412 6.92 5.78 1.97
C ASN A 412 6.49 4.35 2.34
N GLY A 413 7.30 3.62 3.11
CA GLY A 413 6.99 2.27 3.57
C GLY A 413 5.99 2.20 4.74
N TYR A 414 5.99 3.20 5.63
CA TYR A 414 5.29 3.14 6.92
C TYR A 414 4.23 4.23 7.14
N SER A 415 4.03 5.18 6.21
CA SER A 415 3.11 6.32 6.41
C SER A 415 1.66 5.91 6.72
N LEU A 416 1.19 4.76 6.22
CA LEU A 416 -0.16 4.25 6.52
C LEU A 416 -0.42 4.08 8.01
N TYR A 417 0.59 3.68 8.79
CA TYR A 417 0.47 3.57 10.23
C TYR A 417 0.22 4.93 10.87
N PHE A 418 0.98 5.96 10.49
CA PHE A 418 0.77 7.33 11.00
C PHE A 418 -0.59 7.88 10.59
N LYS A 419 -1.01 7.67 9.34
CA LYS A 419 -2.34 8.07 8.86
C LYS A 419 -3.46 7.39 9.66
N GLU A 420 -3.34 6.08 9.92
CA GLU A 420 -4.26 5.34 10.80
C GLU A 420 -4.31 5.98 12.19
N GLY A 421 -3.14 6.24 12.80
CA GLY A 421 -3.04 6.87 14.11
C GLY A 421 -3.80 8.19 14.20
N VAL A 422 -3.62 9.10 13.24
CA VAL A 422 -4.37 10.38 13.21
C VAL A 422 -5.89 10.17 13.11
N CYS A 423 -6.32 9.14 12.37
CA CYS A 423 -7.74 8.86 12.17
C CYS A 423 -8.40 8.18 13.39
N THR A 424 -7.66 7.32 14.10
CA THR A 424 -8.21 6.50 15.20
C THR A 424 -8.07 7.14 16.57
N GLU A 425 -7.05 7.96 16.78
CA GLU A 425 -6.86 8.63 18.07
C GLU A 425 -7.93 9.71 18.29
N ASN A 426 -8.38 9.87 19.53
CA ASN A 426 -9.38 10.87 19.88
C ASN A 426 -8.77 12.15 20.47
N ASP A 427 -7.60 12.04 21.10
CA ASP A 427 -6.91 13.18 21.69
C ASP A 427 -6.24 14.04 20.61
N GLN A 428 -6.59 15.32 20.60
CA GLN A 428 -6.07 16.28 19.62
C GLN A 428 -4.55 16.45 19.71
N ASN A 429 -3.96 16.42 20.90
CA ASN A 429 -2.52 16.56 21.07
C ASN A 429 -1.78 15.38 20.45
N ILE A 430 -2.32 14.16 20.62
CA ILE A 430 -1.73 12.95 20.03
C ILE A 430 -1.84 13.01 18.50
N LYS A 431 -2.97 13.45 17.96
CA LYS A 431 -3.12 13.66 16.51
C LYS A 431 -2.08 14.63 15.97
N GLU A 432 -1.84 15.75 16.65
CA GLU A 432 -0.84 16.74 16.25
C GLU A 432 0.59 16.20 16.38
N GLN A 433 0.89 15.43 17.42
CA GLN A 433 2.18 14.73 17.55
C GLN A 433 2.43 13.80 16.37
N ILE A 434 1.46 12.97 15.99
CA ILE A 434 1.58 12.09 14.82
C ILE A 434 1.64 12.90 13.53
N GLY A 435 0.84 13.97 13.43
CA GLY A 435 0.84 14.88 12.29
C GLY A 435 2.20 15.52 12.01
N SER A 436 3.03 15.70 13.03
CA SER A 436 4.40 16.19 12.89
C SER A 436 5.33 15.25 12.10
N LEU A 437 4.94 13.98 11.94
CA LEU A 437 5.66 12.96 11.18
C LEU A 437 5.26 12.89 9.70
N LEU A 438 4.15 13.55 9.34
CA LEU A 438 3.60 13.51 7.98
C LEU A 438 4.36 14.42 7.02
N LEU A 439 4.45 13.97 5.77
CA LEU A 439 5.11 14.66 4.68
C LEU A 439 4.14 14.84 3.51
N PHE A 440 4.18 16.03 2.91
CA PHE A 440 3.32 16.45 1.80
C PHE A 440 4.13 17.24 0.78
N GLU A 441 3.64 17.36 -0.45
CA GLU A 441 4.15 18.40 -1.34
C GLU A 441 3.51 19.75 -1.01
N SER A 442 4.16 20.84 -1.42
CA SER A 442 3.67 22.20 -1.23
C SER A 442 3.79 23.01 -2.51
N SER A 443 2.83 23.90 -2.72
CA SER A 443 2.83 24.86 -3.82
C SER A 443 4.01 25.83 -3.80
N SER A 444 4.55 26.13 -2.61
CA SER A 444 5.71 27.03 -2.44
C SER A 444 7.05 26.34 -2.73
N LEU A 445 7.05 25.02 -2.95
CA LEU A 445 8.24 24.21 -3.18
C LEU A 445 8.24 23.61 -4.59
N LYS A 446 9.44 23.21 -5.03
CA LYS A 446 9.63 22.51 -6.31
C LYS A 446 8.95 21.13 -6.27
N ALA A 447 8.41 20.70 -7.40
CA ALA A 447 7.80 19.38 -7.56
C ALA A 447 8.71 18.25 -7.03
N GLY A 448 8.13 17.28 -6.33
CA GLY A 448 8.85 16.16 -5.70
C GLY A 448 9.51 16.50 -4.35
N THR A 449 9.53 17.77 -3.95
CA THR A 449 10.07 18.22 -2.66
C THR A 449 8.98 18.11 -1.59
N LEU A 450 9.19 17.20 -0.63
CA LEU A 450 8.27 17.01 0.48
C LEU A 450 8.59 17.99 1.62
N THR A 451 7.55 18.52 2.26
CA THR A 451 7.56 19.36 3.46
C THR A 451 6.76 18.71 4.58
N SER A 452 7.08 19.04 5.84
CA SER A 452 6.23 18.71 6.99
C SER A 452 5.23 19.83 7.32
N LEU A 453 4.26 19.54 8.19
CA LEU A 453 3.34 20.56 8.72
C LEU A 453 4.06 21.62 9.56
N ASN A 454 5.11 21.23 10.30
CA ASN A 454 5.93 22.19 11.04
C ASN A 454 6.60 23.20 10.09
N GLU A 455 7.22 22.68 9.02
CA GLU A 455 7.89 23.50 8.01
C GLU A 455 6.90 24.41 7.26
N TYR A 456 5.67 23.95 7.01
CA TYR A 456 4.60 24.80 6.47
C TYR A 456 4.27 25.95 7.44
N VAL A 457 4.07 25.64 8.73
CA VAL A 457 3.75 26.64 9.76
C VAL A 457 4.84 27.70 9.87
N ASP A 458 6.11 27.30 9.77
CA ASP A 458 7.26 28.21 9.81
C ASP A 458 7.31 29.18 8.60
N ARG A 459 6.68 28.83 7.47
CA ARG A 459 6.59 29.66 6.26
C ARG A 459 5.28 30.44 6.11
N MET A 460 4.35 30.31 7.06
CA MET A 460 3.06 31.00 7.00
C MET A 460 3.22 32.53 6.99
N GLN A 461 2.33 33.21 6.28
CA GLN A 461 2.28 34.68 6.27
C GLN A 461 1.85 35.24 7.65
N LYS A 462 2.22 36.49 7.95
CA LYS A 462 2.12 37.11 9.29
C LYS A 462 0.72 37.15 9.94
N ASP A 463 -0.36 36.99 9.17
CA ASP A 463 -1.75 36.99 9.67
C ASP A 463 -2.51 35.69 9.34
N GLN A 464 -1.82 34.69 8.81
CA GLN A 464 -2.45 33.44 8.40
C GLN A 464 -2.73 32.55 9.63
N ASN A 465 -4.00 32.16 9.79
CA ASN A 465 -4.45 31.28 10.88
C ASN A 465 -4.83 29.87 10.43
N GLU A 466 -4.70 29.59 9.13
CA GLU A 466 -5.24 28.40 8.49
C GLU A 466 -4.17 27.71 7.65
N ILE A 467 -4.10 26.38 7.76
CA ILE A 467 -3.27 25.53 6.90
C ILE A 467 -4.16 25.05 5.76
N PHE A 468 -3.75 25.34 4.52
CA PHE A 468 -4.53 25.01 3.35
C PHE A 468 -4.01 23.73 2.70
N TYR A 469 -4.92 22.86 2.28
CA TYR A 469 -4.59 21.68 1.49
C TYR A 469 -5.52 21.52 0.30
N LEU A 470 -5.02 20.90 -0.77
CA LEU A 470 -5.78 20.56 -1.96
C LEU A 470 -5.52 19.10 -2.32
N PHE A 471 -6.60 18.33 -2.43
CA PHE A 471 -6.54 16.97 -2.95
C PHE A 471 -6.59 16.99 -4.48
N ALA A 472 -5.60 16.37 -5.14
CA ALA A 472 -5.60 16.14 -6.58
C ALA A 472 -4.78 14.88 -6.90
N PRO A 473 -5.09 14.08 -7.95
CA PRO A 473 -4.35 12.85 -8.22
C PRO A 473 -2.86 13.03 -8.60
N SER A 474 -2.44 14.24 -8.97
CA SER A 474 -1.06 14.55 -9.33
C SER A 474 -0.72 16.01 -9.08
N ARG A 475 0.58 16.32 -9.00
CA ARG A 475 1.10 17.69 -8.90
C ARG A 475 0.56 18.59 -10.01
N GLN A 476 0.57 18.10 -11.25
CA GLN A 476 0.10 18.84 -12.41
C GLN A 476 -1.38 19.21 -12.28
N LEU A 477 -2.22 18.28 -11.82
CA LEU A 477 -3.64 18.53 -11.61
C LEU A 477 -3.90 19.47 -10.44
N ALA A 478 -3.06 19.44 -9.40
CA ALA A 478 -3.16 20.39 -8.28
C ALA A 478 -2.84 21.83 -8.74
N GLU A 479 -1.77 22.00 -9.51
CA GLU A 479 -1.33 23.32 -10.00
C GLU A 479 -2.27 23.93 -11.04
N HIS A 480 -2.99 23.11 -11.80
CA HIS A 480 -4.03 23.54 -12.75
C HIS A 480 -5.44 23.42 -12.16
N SER A 481 -5.58 23.30 -10.84
CA SER A 481 -6.89 23.21 -10.22
C SER A 481 -7.57 24.59 -10.17
N PRO A 482 -8.88 24.70 -10.48
CA PRO A 482 -9.62 25.95 -10.33
C PRO A 482 -9.62 26.46 -8.88
N TYR A 483 -9.47 25.55 -7.90
CA TYR A 483 -9.39 25.94 -6.49
C TYR A 483 -8.03 26.53 -6.11
N TYR A 484 -6.96 26.22 -6.86
CA TYR A 484 -5.60 26.70 -6.56
C TYR A 484 -5.33 28.09 -7.17
N GLU A 485 -5.99 28.46 -8.26
CA GLU A 485 -5.79 29.75 -8.94
C GLU A 485 -5.91 30.96 -8.01
N MET A 486 -6.88 30.94 -7.08
CA MET A 486 -7.08 32.03 -6.11
C MET A 486 -6.00 32.06 -5.03
N PHE A 487 -5.49 30.91 -4.59
CA PHE A 487 -4.34 30.87 -3.69
C PHE A 487 -3.07 31.39 -4.38
N LYS A 488 -2.93 31.09 -5.67
CA LYS A 488 -1.80 31.57 -6.48
C LYS A 488 -1.85 33.09 -6.65
N SER A 489 -3.02 33.69 -6.86
CA SER A 489 -3.15 35.16 -6.97
C SER A 489 -2.90 35.87 -5.63
N GLU A 490 -3.28 35.26 -4.51
CA GLU A 490 -3.04 35.79 -3.16
C GLU A 490 -1.67 35.38 -2.57
N ASN A 491 -0.85 34.64 -3.33
CA ASN A 491 0.46 34.15 -2.92
C ASN A 491 0.42 33.34 -1.60
N LYS A 492 -0.64 32.55 -1.40
CA LYS A 492 -0.82 31.68 -0.23
C LYS A 492 -0.32 30.26 -0.52
N GLU A 493 0.41 29.69 0.44
CA GLU A 493 0.90 28.30 0.35
C GLU A 493 -0.27 27.31 0.49
N VAL A 494 -0.26 26.25 -0.32
CA VAL A 494 -1.22 25.14 -0.26
C VAL A 494 -0.46 23.82 -0.27
N LEU A 495 -0.80 22.93 0.66
CA LEU A 495 -0.30 21.56 0.66
C LEU A 495 -1.01 20.76 -0.44
N PHE A 496 -0.22 20.06 -1.26
CA PHE A 496 -0.75 19.17 -2.27
C PHE A 496 -0.79 17.74 -1.77
N VAL A 497 -1.98 17.15 -1.87
CA VAL A 497 -2.31 15.85 -1.33
C VAL A 497 -2.76 14.94 -2.45
N TYR A 498 -2.08 13.81 -2.64
CA TYR A 498 -2.30 12.92 -3.78
C TYR A 498 -3.04 11.64 -3.40
N ASP A 499 -2.83 11.15 -2.18
CA ASP A 499 -3.50 9.97 -1.68
C ASP A 499 -4.81 10.38 -0.98
N ALA A 500 -5.83 9.59 -1.25
CA ALA A 500 -7.14 9.74 -0.70
C ALA A 500 -7.16 9.43 0.82
N ALA A 501 -6.16 8.70 1.36
CA ALA A 501 -5.93 8.51 2.79
C ALA A 501 -5.40 9.76 3.49
N ASP A 502 -4.56 10.55 2.82
CA ASP A 502 -4.01 11.80 3.39
C ASP A 502 -5.11 12.85 3.58
N GLU A 503 -6.06 12.92 2.65
CA GLU A 503 -7.23 13.77 2.78
C GLU A 503 -8.08 13.42 4.03
N VAL A 504 -8.35 12.14 4.24
CA VAL A 504 -9.09 11.66 5.43
C VAL A 504 -8.30 11.96 6.71
N CYS A 505 -6.98 11.78 6.66
CA CYS A 505 -6.08 12.11 7.75
C CYS A 505 -6.15 13.59 8.13
N LEU A 506 -6.09 14.51 7.15
CA LEU A 506 -6.18 15.96 7.40
C LEU A 506 -7.57 16.37 7.92
N LEU A 507 -8.64 15.76 7.42
CA LEU A 507 -10.01 15.96 7.95
C LEU A 507 -10.13 15.50 9.40
N ALA A 508 -9.55 14.35 9.75
CA ALA A 508 -9.54 13.83 11.11
C ALA A 508 -8.66 14.66 12.06
N MET A 509 -7.61 15.28 11.54
CA MET A 509 -6.67 16.11 12.30
C MET A 509 -7.28 17.44 12.75
N GLN A 510 -8.14 18.06 11.91
CA GLN A 510 -8.86 19.33 12.16
C GLN A 510 -8.00 20.58 12.36
N GLN A 511 -6.96 20.53 13.19
CA GLN A 511 -6.03 21.62 13.49
C GLN A 511 -4.62 21.08 13.74
N PHE A 512 -3.63 21.96 13.60
CA PHE A 512 -2.24 21.69 13.94
C PHE A 512 -1.58 22.95 14.49
N ARG A 513 -0.99 22.88 15.69
CA ARG A 513 -0.36 24.01 16.41
C ARG A 513 -1.29 25.23 16.48
N MET A 514 -2.54 25.01 16.87
CA MET A 514 -3.61 26.02 16.96
C MET A 514 -4.00 26.68 15.62
N LYS A 515 -3.54 26.14 14.48
CA LYS A 515 -3.95 26.57 13.14
C LYS A 515 -4.97 25.59 12.59
N SER A 516 -6.13 26.09 12.15
CA SER A 516 -7.16 25.20 11.59
C SER A 516 -6.73 24.68 10.22
N ILE A 517 -6.99 23.41 9.93
CA ILE A 517 -6.71 22.80 8.63
C ILE A 517 -7.97 22.93 7.77
N LYS A 518 -7.83 23.55 6.59
CA LYS A 518 -8.95 23.78 5.66
C LYS A 518 -8.63 23.32 4.26
N SER A 519 -9.62 22.72 3.61
CA SER A 519 -9.54 22.38 2.20
C SER A 519 -9.63 23.64 1.33
N ALA A 520 -8.87 23.67 0.24
CA ALA A 520 -8.85 24.77 -0.71
C ALA A 520 -10.25 25.05 -1.28
N GLU A 521 -11.06 24.00 -1.48
CA GLU A 521 -12.43 24.09 -1.96
C GLU A 521 -13.35 24.84 -0.98
N ASN A 522 -13.20 24.57 0.31
CA ASN A 522 -14.03 25.21 1.34
C ASN A 522 -13.64 26.65 1.61
N TRP A 523 -12.34 26.96 1.60
CA TRP A 523 -11.90 28.35 1.69
C TRP A 523 -12.38 29.16 0.48
N THR A 524 -12.23 28.61 -0.73
CA THR A 524 -12.68 29.26 -1.96
C THR A 524 -14.19 29.53 -1.95
N ARG A 525 -15.00 28.64 -1.39
CA ARG A 525 -16.45 28.83 -1.22
C ARG A 525 -16.80 30.06 -0.37
N VAL A 526 -16.04 30.31 0.70
CA VAL A 526 -16.30 31.42 1.63
C VAL A 526 -15.92 32.75 0.96
N GLU A 527 -14.73 32.81 0.37
CA GLU A 527 -14.23 34.02 -0.31
C GLU A 527 -15.01 34.36 -1.58
N ALA A 528 -15.36 33.36 -2.40
CA ALA A 528 -16.21 33.55 -3.58
C ALA A 528 -17.65 33.96 -3.22
N GLY A 529 -18.05 33.82 -1.95
CA GLY A 529 -19.32 34.30 -1.42
C GLY A 529 -19.28 35.74 -0.89
N GLY A 530 -18.10 36.34 -0.75
CA GLY A 530 -17.95 37.77 -0.48
C GLY A 530 -18.09 38.58 -1.76
N ASP A 531 -18.73 39.75 -1.68
CA ASP A 531 -18.81 40.72 -2.79
C ASP A 531 -17.41 41.27 -3.10
N SER A 532 -16.58 40.48 -3.79
CA SER A 532 -15.31 40.95 -4.34
C SER A 532 -15.60 41.83 -5.57
N GLN A 533 -15.61 43.14 -5.34
CA GLN A 533 -15.98 44.21 -6.28
C GLN A 533 -14.95 44.48 -7.40
N THR A 534 -13.94 43.64 -7.60
CA THR A 534 -12.73 44.06 -8.36
C THR A 534 -12.65 43.62 -9.82
N ALA A 535 -13.59 42.85 -10.36
CA ALA A 535 -13.57 42.45 -11.77
C ALA A 535 -14.80 42.95 -12.53
N THR A 536 -14.57 43.75 -13.57
CA THR A 536 -15.61 44.25 -14.47
C THR A 536 -16.24 43.07 -15.22
N ILE A 537 -17.48 42.71 -14.87
CA ILE A 537 -18.24 41.69 -15.59
C ILE A 537 -18.56 42.26 -16.98
N THR A 538 -18.03 41.66 -18.04
CA THR A 538 -18.24 42.13 -19.43
C THR A 538 -19.66 41.86 -19.95
N MET A 539 -20.44 41.05 -19.23
CA MET A 539 -21.76 40.58 -19.63
C MET A 539 -22.89 41.43 -19.03
N ARG A 540 -23.92 41.73 -19.83
CA ARG A 540 -25.09 42.51 -19.36
C ARG A 540 -25.87 41.75 -18.30
N ASP A 541 -26.42 42.47 -17.31
CA ASP A 541 -27.18 41.87 -16.19
C ASP A 541 -28.39 41.03 -16.65
N ALA A 542 -29.04 41.44 -17.74
CA ALA A 542 -30.15 40.68 -18.33
C ALA A 542 -29.70 39.31 -18.88
N ASP A 543 -28.61 39.28 -19.65
CA ASP A 543 -28.06 38.03 -20.22
C ASP A 543 -27.51 37.11 -19.10
N LYS A 544 -26.94 37.70 -18.04
CA LYS A 544 -26.49 36.97 -16.85
C LYS A 544 -27.66 36.24 -16.17
N LYS A 545 -28.77 36.93 -15.92
CA LYS A 545 -29.95 36.33 -15.27
C LYS A 545 -30.56 35.23 -16.14
N GLU A 546 -30.70 35.50 -17.45
CA GLU A 546 -31.18 34.53 -18.44
C GLU A 546 -30.34 33.23 -18.42
N LEU A 547 -29.01 33.34 -18.46
CA LEU A 547 -28.10 32.19 -18.41
C LEU A 547 -28.26 31.39 -17.12
N LEU A 548 -28.27 32.05 -15.95
CA LEU A 548 -28.33 31.37 -14.66
C LEU A 548 -29.66 30.62 -14.47
N ASP A 549 -30.78 31.23 -14.85
CA ASP A 549 -32.11 30.60 -14.75
C ASP A 549 -32.23 29.41 -15.73
N TRP A 550 -31.69 29.55 -16.95
CA TRP A 550 -31.65 28.46 -17.93
C TRP A 550 -30.77 27.28 -17.46
N LEU A 551 -29.58 27.55 -16.92
CA LEU A 551 -28.70 26.51 -16.39
C LEU A 551 -29.34 25.77 -15.21
N LYS A 552 -30.03 26.49 -14.30
CA LYS A 552 -30.79 25.89 -13.19
C LYS A 552 -31.86 24.93 -13.70
N THR A 553 -32.58 25.34 -14.75
CA THR A 553 -33.62 24.52 -15.37
C THR A 553 -33.03 23.29 -16.08
N THR A 554 -31.93 23.46 -16.80
CA THR A 554 -31.29 22.41 -17.61
C THR A 554 -30.60 21.34 -16.76
N LEU A 555 -29.86 21.75 -15.73
CA LEU A 555 -29.14 20.82 -14.84
C LEU A 555 -30.06 20.20 -13.78
N GLY A 556 -31.14 20.89 -13.42
CA GLY A 556 -32.12 20.44 -12.43
C GLY A 556 -31.62 20.56 -10.98
N SER A 557 -32.57 20.60 -10.03
CA SER A 557 -32.30 20.81 -8.60
C SER A 557 -31.63 19.62 -7.89
N VAL A 558 -31.59 18.46 -8.54
CA VAL A 558 -30.94 17.24 -8.01
C VAL A 558 -29.42 17.29 -8.22
N LYS A 559 -28.96 17.84 -9.35
CA LYS A 559 -27.53 17.94 -9.70
C LYS A 559 -26.87 19.17 -9.05
N VAL A 560 -27.60 20.28 -8.97
CA VAL A 560 -27.12 21.56 -8.42
C VAL A 560 -28.20 22.17 -7.52
N ASN A 561 -27.84 22.50 -6.28
CA ASN A 561 -28.71 23.20 -5.35
C ASN A 561 -28.78 24.71 -5.68
N ASP A 562 -27.66 25.30 -6.09
CA ASP A 562 -27.60 26.70 -6.51
C ASP A 562 -26.57 26.90 -7.63
N ILE A 563 -26.73 27.99 -8.39
CA ILE A 563 -25.77 28.41 -9.42
C ILE A 563 -25.45 29.88 -9.17
N LYS A 564 -24.16 30.17 -9.00
CA LYS A 564 -23.63 31.51 -8.72
C LYS A 564 -22.70 31.96 -9.84
N SER A 565 -22.67 33.25 -10.10
CA SER A 565 -21.65 33.85 -10.97
C SER A 565 -20.38 34.09 -10.18
N SER A 566 -19.24 33.72 -10.75
CA SER A 566 -17.91 34.15 -10.31
C SER A 566 -17.32 35.14 -11.32
N SER A 567 -16.63 36.15 -10.81
CA SER A 567 -15.91 37.16 -11.59
C SER A 567 -14.39 36.98 -11.52
N THR A 568 -13.90 35.96 -10.80
CA THR A 568 -12.47 35.68 -10.65
C THR A 568 -11.85 35.34 -12.00
N ALA A 569 -10.70 35.94 -12.30
CA ALA A 569 -9.90 35.58 -13.45
C ALA A 569 -9.45 34.12 -13.31
N SER A 570 -10.02 33.24 -14.14
CA SER A 570 -9.83 31.79 -14.08
C SER A 570 -9.72 31.22 -15.48
N GLU A 571 -8.86 30.22 -15.66
CA GLU A 571 -8.75 29.45 -16.91
C GLU A 571 -9.90 28.45 -17.06
N HIS A 572 -10.73 28.30 -16.02
CA HIS A 572 -11.81 27.33 -15.96
C HIS A 572 -13.18 28.00 -16.21
N PRO A 573 -14.08 27.33 -16.96
CA PRO A 573 -15.43 27.86 -17.22
C PRO A 573 -16.33 27.81 -15.99
N CYS A 574 -16.14 26.82 -15.12
CA CYS A 574 -16.91 26.68 -13.89
C CYS A 574 -16.15 25.86 -12.84
N MET A 575 -16.62 25.93 -11.60
CA MET A 575 -16.16 25.12 -10.47
C MET A 575 -17.33 24.73 -9.59
N ILE A 576 -17.21 23.61 -8.87
CA ILE A 576 -18.26 23.14 -7.95
C ILE A 576 -17.78 23.29 -6.51
N THR A 577 -18.66 23.76 -5.64
CA THR A 577 -18.44 23.73 -4.19
C THR A 577 -19.63 23.03 -3.54
N ILE A 578 -19.47 22.53 -2.33
CA ILE A 578 -20.57 21.94 -1.56
C ILE A 578 -20.73 22.69 -0.24
N GLY A 579 -21.88 22.60 0.41
CA GLY A 579 -22.15 23.22 1.72
C GLY A 579 -21.42 22.56 2.90
N ALA A 580 -20.93 21.34 2.72
CA ALA A 580 -20.13 20.58 3.72
C ALA A 580 -18.62 20.61 3.39
N GLU A 581 -17.81 19.76 4.02
CA GLU A 581 -16.40 19.50 3.66
C GLU A 581 -16.28 18.64 2.39
N MET A 582 -15.59 19.15 1.37
CA MET A 582 -15.42 18.46 0.07
C MET A 582 -14.78 17.08 0.22
N GLY A 583 -13.74 16.97 1.05
CA GLY A 583 -13.08 15.68 1.26
C GLY A 583 -13.97 14.63 1.94
N ALA A 584 -14.92 15.04 2.79
CA ALA A 584 -15.90 14.12 3.37
C ALA A 584 -16.86 13.57 2.30
N ALA A 585 -17.28 14.41 1.35
CA ALA A 585 -18.10 13.97 0.22
C ALA A 585 -17.36 12.95 -0.66
N ARG A 586 -16.10 13.22 -1.00
CA ARG A 586 -15.24 12.28 -1.72
C ARG A 586 -15.08 10.96 -0.97
N HIS A 587 -14.89 11.01 0.35
CA HIS A 587 -14.79 9.81 1.18
C HIS A 587 -16.08 8.97 1.12
N PHE A 588 -17.26 9.58 1.29
CA PHE A 588 -18.55 8.87 1.22
C PHE A 588 -18.79 8.17 -0.12
N LEU A 589 -18.37 8.79 -1.23
CA LEU A 589 -18.45 8.17 -2.56
C LEU A 589 -17.51 6.96 -2.69
N ARG A 590 -16.28 7.07 -2.16
CA ARG A 590 -15.27 6.01 -2.19
C ARG A 590 -15.70 4.76 -1.40
N VAL A 591 -16.26 4.93 -0.21
CA VAL A 591 -16.69 3.81 0.65
C VAL A 591 -18.02 3.18 0.21
N GLY A 592 -18.64 3.67 -0.86
CA GLY A 592 -19.86 3.10 -1.42
C GLY A 592 -21.12 3.31 -0.58
N GLN A 593 -21.05 4.10 0.49
CA GLN A 593 -22.23 4.52 1.27
C GLN A 593 -23.19 5.36 0.44
N VAL A 594 -22.68 6.02 -0.60
CA VAL A 594 -23.48 6.78 -1.57
C VAL A 594 -23.19 6.29 -2.99
N LYS A 595 -24.26 5.98 -3.74
CA LYS A 595 -24.15 5.43 -5.09
C LYS A 595 -23.71 6.48 -6.11
N ASP A 596 -24.35 7.65 -6.11
CA ASP A 596 -24.12 8.74 -7.09
C ASP A 596 -24.18 10.11 -6.43
N ILE A 597 -23.65 11.13 -7.10
CA ILE A 597 -23.67 12.52 -6.61
C ILE A 597 -25.08 13.07 -6.40
N GLU A 598 -26.07 12.55 -7.15
CA GLU A 598 -27.48 12.92 -7.04
C GLU A 598 -28.06 12.55 -5.66
N HIS A 599 -27.49 11.53 -5.02
CA HIS A 599 -27.81 11.15 -3.65
C HIS A 599 -27.08 12.03 -2.61
N LEU A 600 -26.15 12.88 -3.06
CA LEU A 600 -25.49 13.93 -2.27
C LEU A 600 -26.21 15.29 -2.38
N ALA A 601 -27.43 15.35 -2.90
CA ALA A 601 -28.21 16.60 -2.93
C ALA A 601 -28.31 17.28 -1.54
N PHE A 602 -28.25 16.49 -0.45
CA PHE A 602 -28.20 17.00 0.92
C PHE A 602 -26.93 17.80 1.24
N LEU A 603 -25.83 17.61 0.50
CA LEU A 603 -24.59 18.39 0.60
C LEU A 603 -24.68 19.76 -0.09
N LYS A 604 -25.80 20.07 -0.74
CA LYS A 604 -26.09 21.37 -1.38
C LYS A 604 -24.98 21.83 -2.35
N PRO A 605 -24.72 21.08 -3.43
CA PRO A 605 -23.72 21.47 -4.43
C PRO A 605 -24.08 22.81 -5.08
N THR A 606 -23.12 23.71 -5.18
CA THR A 606 -23.24 25.03 -5.82
C THR A 606 -22.27 25.09 -6.99
N LEU A 607 -22.79 25.36 -8.18
CA LEU A 607 -22.00 25.55 -9.40
C LEU A 607 -21.66 27.04 -9.55
N HIS A 608 -20.38 27.37 -9.59
CA HIS A 608 -19.90 28.72 -9.85
C HIS A 608 -19.50 28.85 -11.31
N ILE A 609 -20.08 29.81 -12.02
CA ILE A 609 -19.87 30.04 -13.44
C ILE A 609 -18.99 31.27 -13.66
N ASN A 610 -17.87 31.11 -14.37
CA ASN A 610 -17.00 32.21 -14.74
C ASN A 610 -17.56 32.95 -15.96
N LEU A 611 -18.19 34.11 -15.74
CA LEU A 611 -18.83 34.89 -16.80
C LEU A 611 -17.84 35.48 -17.82
N ASN A 612 -16.56 35.57 -17.47
CA ASN A 612 -15.52 36.10 -18.36
C ASN A 612 -14.94 34.99 -19.27
N HIS A 613 -15.25 33.72 -19.02
CA HIS A 613 -14.70 32.61 -19.78
C HIS A 613 -15.30 32.52 -21.20
N SER A 614 -14.45 32.25 -22.20
CA SER A 614 -14.83 32.18 -23.62
C SER A 614 -15.93 31.14 -23.88
N ILE A 615 -15.83 29.96 -23.26
CA ILE A 615 -16.85 28.90 -23.38
C ILE A 615 -18.21 29.35 -22.83
N ILE A 616 -18.26 30.07 -21.70
CA ILE A 616 -19.54 30.55 -21.12
C ILE A 616 -20.17 31.62 -22.00
N ASN A 617 -19.35 32.52 -22.55
CA ASN A 617 -19.80 33.51 -23.52
C ASN A 617 -20.32 32.86 -24.82
N ALA A 618 -19.68 31.79 -25.28
CA ALA A 618 -20.15 31.01 -26.42
C ALA A 618 -21.45 30.26 -26.10
N LEU A 619 -21.60 29.74 -24.88
CA LEU A 619 -22.79 29.00 -24.44
C LEU A 619 -24.06 29.86 -24.51
N ILE A 620 -24.00 31.14 -24.16
CA ILE A 620 -25.14 32.06 -24.28
C ILE A 620 -25.57 32.25 -25.74
N LYS A 621 -24.60 32.41 -26.63
CA LYS A 621 -24.89 32.55 -28.07
C LYS A 621 -25.51 31.25 -28.61
N LEU A 622 -24.94 30.12 -28.21
CA LEU A 622 -25.38 28.79 -28.62
C LEU A 622 -26.76 28.45 -28.07
N HIS A 623 -27.11 28.91 -26.87
CA HIS A 623 -28.45 28.76 -26.30
C HIS A 623 -29.54 29.39 -27.19
N LYS A 624 -29.22 30.53 -27.82
CA LYS A 624 -30.13 31.26 -28.72
C LYS A 624 -30.19 30.63 -30.12
N SER A 625 -29.11 30.05 -30.62
CA SER A 625 -29.04 29.48 -31.97
C SER A 625 -29.38 27.98 -32.04
N GLU A 626 -28.86 27.17 -31.11
CA GLU A 626 -28.93 25.71 -31.10
C GLU A 626 -29.17 25.17 -29.67
N PRO A 627 -30.42 25.24 -29.16
CA PRO A 627 -30.73 24.95 -27.76
C PRO A 627 -30.42 23.51 -27.33
N GLU A 628 -30.57 22.52 -28.21
CA GLU A 628 -30.21 21.12 -27.90
C GLU A 628 -28.71 20.95 -27.66
N VAL A 629 -27.88 21.57 -28.51
CA VAL A 629 -26.43 21.51 -28.38
C VAL A 629 -25.98 22.29 -27.16
N ALA A 630 -26.66 23.41 -26.85
CA ALA A 630 -26.42 24.18 -25.62
C ALA A 630 -26.69 23.35 -24.37
N GLY A 631 -27.76 22.56 -24.37
CA GLY A 631 -28.03 21.61 -23.28
C GLY A 631 -26.90 20.61 -23.08
N LEU A 632 -26.42 19.99 -24.17
CA LEU A 632 -25.29 19.04 -24.10
C LEU A 632 -24.00 19.70 -23.60
N VAL A 633 -23.70 20.92 -24.06
CA VAL A 633 -22.51 21.67 -23.62
C VAL A 633 -22.63 22.07 -22.15
N ALA A 634 -23.80 22.50 -21.69
CA ALA A 634 -24.03 22.85 -20.30
C ALA A 634 -23.83 21.64 -19.37
N GLU A 635 -24.38 20.48 -19.73
CA GLU A 635 -24.13 19.25 -18.97
C GLU A 635 -22.67 18.83 -19.02
N GLN A 636 -21.98 19.03 -20.16
CA GLN A 636 -20.57 18.66 -20.30
C GLN A 636 -19.67 19.56 -19.43
N ILE A 637 -19.94 20.85 -19.37
CA ILE A 637 -19.23 21.79 -18.49
C ILE A 637 -19.43 21.39 -17.01
N TYR A 638 -20.65 21.00 -16.63
CA TYR A 638 -20.93 20.49 -15.28
C TYR A 638 -20.14 19.22 -14.97
N ASP A 639 -20.16 18.23 -15.87
CA ASP A 639 -19.43 16.97 -15.70
C ASP A 639 -17.91 17.19 -15.66
N ASN A 640 -17.37 18.11 -16.45
CA ASN A 640 -15.96 18.49 -16.36
C ASN A 640 -15.62 19.02 -14.97
N ALA A 641 -16.46 19.88 -14.38
CA ALA A 641 -16.24 20.34 -13.01
C ALA A 641 -16.37 19.23 -11.97
N LEU A 642 -17.23 18.22 -12.20
CA LEU A 642 -17.31 17.03 -11.36
C LEU A 642 -16.04 16.18 -11.37
N VAL A 643 -15.40 16.06 -12.54
CA VAL A 643 -14.09 15.41 -12.67
C VAL A 643 -13.05 16.20 -11.88
N THR A 644 -12.99 17.52 -12.07
CA THR A 644 -11.99 18.37 -11.44
C THR A 644 -12.10 18.39 -9.91
N CYS A 645 -13.31 18.34 -9.35
CA CYS A 645 -13.52 18.27 -7.89
C CYS A 645 -13.45 16.85 -7.31
N GLY A 646 -13.25 15.82 -8.17
CA GLY A 646 -13.12 14.43 -7.76
C GLY A 646 -14.43 13.78 -7.27
N LEU A 647 -15.59 14.27 -7.72
CA LEU A 647 -16.91 13.73 -7.36
C LEU A 647 -17.54 12.90 -8.48
N MET A 648 -16.91 12.81 -9.65
CA MET A 648 -17.37 11.92 -10.73
C MET A 648 -17.06 10.45 -10.41
N LYS A 649 -18.08 9.60 -10.40
CA LYS A 649 -17.93 8.15 -10.19
C LYS A 649 -18.04 7.33 -11.47
N ASP A 650 -18.96 7.71 -12.36
CA ASP A 650 -19.19 7.03 -13.65
C ASP A 650 -18.99 8.03 -14.80
N SER A 651 -17.95 7.81 -15.60
CA SER A 651 -17.63 8.63 -16.78
C SER A 651 -18.31 8.14 -18.06
N SER A 652 -19.03 7.00 -18.04
CA SER A 652 -19.58 6.40 -19.27
C SER A 652 -20.61 7.31 -19.96
N LYS A 653 -21.50 7.94 -19.18
CA LYS A 653 -22.48 8.92 -19.68
C LYS A 653 -21.80 10.16 -20.27
N MET A 654 -20.72 10.61 -19.64
CA MET A 654 -19.91 11.71 -20.14
C MET A 654 -19.29 11.37 -21.50
N VAL A 655 -18.78 10.15 -21.70
CA VAL A 655 -18.19 9.72 -22.97
C VAL A 655 -19.22 9.72 -24.11
N ASP A 656 -20.43 9.20 -23.91
CA ASP A 656 -21.47 9.25 -24.95
C ASP A 656 -21.82 10.69 -25.33
N ARG A 657 -21.94 11.57 -24.33
CA ARG A 657 -22.20 12.99 -24.58
C ARG A 657 -21.05 13.68 -25.28
N VAL A 658 -19.80 13.39 -24.92
CA VAL A 658 -18.62 13.87 -25.65
C VAL A 658 -18.65 13.39 -27.09
N ASN A 659 -18.98 12.13 -27.36
CA ASN A 659 -19.10 11.62 -28.73
C ASN A 659 -20.21 12.32 -29.53
N ARG A 660 -21.36 12.62 -28.90
CA ARG A 660 -22.43 13.42 -29.52
C ARG A 660 -21.98 14.86 -29.78
N LEU A 661 -21.34 15.49 -28.82
CA LEU A 661 -20.79 16.85 -28.97
C LEU A 661 -19.72 16.90 -30.06
N LEU A 662 -18.82 15.92 -30.12
CA LEU A 662 -17.84 15.78 -31.20
C LEU A 662 -18.50 15.50 -32.55
N LYS A 663 -19.60 14.75 -32.60
CA LYS A 663 -20.38 14.54 -33.82
C LYS A 663 -21.08 15.82 -34.28
N THR A 664 -21.52 16.67 -33.36
CA THR A 664 -22.25 17.93 -33.67
C THR A 664 -21.31 19.10 -33.91
N ALA A 665 -20.25 19.28 -33.12
CA ALA A 665 -19.14 20.17 -33.43
C ALA A 665 -18.46 19.72 -34.72
N GLY A 666 -18.32 18.40 -34.86
CA GLY A 666 -17.94 17.72 -36.08
C GLY A 666 -18.92 17.90 -37.22
N ARG A 667 -20.14 18.45 -37.06
CA ARG A 667 -21.03 18.84 -38.17
C ARG A 667 -20.71 20.24 -38.72
N MET A 668 -20.18 21.14 -37.89
CA MET A 668 -19.70 22.46 -38.32
C MET A 668 -18.26 22.37 -38.84
N GLN A 669 -17.43 21.54 -38.19
CA GLN A 669 -16.21 21.00 -38.78
C GLN A 669 -16.59 20.25 -40.06
N ALA A 670 -17.52 19.30 -40.10
CA ALA A 670 -17.92 18.61 -41.35
C ALA A 670 -18.66 19.47 -42.37
N LEU A 671 -18.93 20.76 -42.13
CA LEU A 671 -19.40 21.71 -43.16
C LEU A 671 -18.23 22.51 -43.74
N LEU A 672 -17.32 23.00 -42.90
CA LEU A 672 -16.02 23.58 -43.30
C LEU A 672 -15.07 22.54 -43.89
N GLN A 673 -15.16 21.33 -43.37
CA GLN A 673 -14.50 20.11 -43.76
C GLN A 673 -15.33 19.41 -44.84
N ALA A 674 -16.65 19.56 -45.03
CA ALA A 674 -17.25 19.20 -46.33
C ALA A 674 -16.83 20.14 -47.48
N TYR A 675 -16.47 21.39 -47.17
CA TYR A 675 -15.88 22.36 -48.12
C TYR A 675 -14.38 22.12 -48.36
N GLU A 676 -13.61 21.79 -47.31
CA GLU A 676 -12.19 21.38 -47.35
C GLU A 676 -11.97 19.88 -47.69
N ASP A 677 -13.02 19.06 -47.63
CA ASP A 677 -13.12 17.64 -48.04
C ASP A 677 -13.94 17.50 -49.34
N MET A 678 -14.29 18.60 -50.03
CA MET A 678 -14.44 18.53 -51.49
C MET A 678 -13.06 18.25 -52.07
N PRO A 679 -12.76 17.09 -52.66
CA PRO A 679 -11.47 16.89 -53.31
C PRO A 679 -11.35 17.85 -54.48
N PRO A 680 -10.13 18.30 -54.79
CA PRO A 680 -9.85 19.27 -55.80
C PRO A 680 -10.69 18.97 -57.03
N VAL A 681 -10.82 17.76 -57.57
CA VAL A 681 -11.56 17.46 -58.81
C VAL A 681 -12.98 18.05 -58.92
N THR A 682 -13.77 18.06 -57.85
CA THR A 682 -15.10 18.70 -57.87
C THR A 682 -15.00 20.17 -57.50
N ARG A 683 -14.02 20.50 -56.64
CA ARG A 683 -13.51 21.86 -56.41
C ARG A 683 -12.91 22.48 -57.69
N ILE A 684 -12.50 21.67 -58.70
CA ILE A 684 -11.76 21.73 -60.02
C ILE A 684 -12.70 21.47 -61.17
N TYR A 685 -13.90 21.04 -60.90
CA TYR A 685 -14.98 21.19 -61.85
C TYR A 685 -15.66 22.54 -61.60
N THR A 686 -15.67 22.98 -60.34
CA THR A 686 -15.88 24.39 -59.97
C THR A 686 -14.61 25.25 -60.12
N THR A 687 -13.41 24.66 -60.05
CA THR A 687 -12.13 25.18 -60.61
C THR A 687 -11.89 24.64 -62.03
N ALA A 688 -12.93 24.22 -62.79
CA ALA A 688 -12.71 23.75 -64.18
C ALA A 688 -12.08 24.86 -64.99
N CYS A 689 -12.51 26.07 -64.65
CA CYS A 689 -12.01 27.36 -65.05
C CYS A 689 -10.56 27.68 -64.66
N VAL A 690 -9.89 26.89 -63.82
CA VAL A 690 -8.51 27.13 -63.34
C VAL A 690 -7.58 25.95 -63.69
N LEU A 691 -8.10 24.74 -63.91
CA LEU A 691 -7.27 23.54 -64.10
C LEU A 691 -7.13 23.07 -65.53
N THR A 692 -6.38 23.87 -66.25
CA THR A 692 -5.60 23.46 -67.43
C THR A 692 -4.19 22.94 -67.06
N THR A 693 -3.85 22.66 -65.78
CA THR A 693 -2.43 22.42 -65.38
C THR A 693 -2.19 21.40 -64.23
N LEU A 694 -1.64 20.21 -64.57
CA LEU A 694 -0.80 19.26 -63.79
C LEU A 694 -1.26 18.56 -62.47
N ALA A 695 -2.06 19.14 -61.58
CA ALA A 695 -2.23 18.58 -60.22
C ALA A 695 -3.22 17.38 -60.07
N VAL A 696 -4.17 17.20 -60.98
CA VAL A 696 -5.13 16.05 -60.95
C VAL A 696 -4.47 14.73 -61.31
N PHE A 697 -3.53 14.76 -62.26
CA PHE A 697 -2.69 13.62 -62.59
C PHE A 697 -1.90 13.14 -61.37
N TRP A 698 -1.45 14.08 -60.53
CA TRP A 698 -0.74 13.76 -59.31
C TRP A 698 -1.61 13.00 -58.30
N ARG A 699 -2.92 13.26 -58.24
CA ARG A 699 -3.83 12.57 -57.30
C ARG A 699 -4.14 11.12 -57.70
N LEU A 700 -4.16 10.82 -59.00
CA LEU A 700 -4.24 9.44 -59.51
C LEU A 700 -2.98 8.66 -59.15
N LEU A 701 -1.82 9.33 -59.14
CA LEU A 701 -0.54 8.72 -58.78
C LEU A 701 -0.38 8.56 -57.26
N THR A 702 -0.72 9.58 -56.46
CA THR A 702 -0.50 9.57 -55.00
C THR A 702 -1.37 8.56 -54.25
N SER A 703 -2.51 8.14 -54.80
CA SER A 703 -3.29 7.03 -54.23
C SER A 703 -2.51 5.71 -54.15
N PHE A 704 -1.48 5.52 -55.00
CA PHE A 704 -0.59 4.36 -54.96
C PHE A 704 0.66 4.59 -54.10
N CYS A 705 0.91 5.82 -53.66
CA CYS A 705 2.10 6.19 -52.87
C CYS A 705 1.87 6.09 -51.35
N PHE A 706 0.65 5.81 -50.89
CA PHE A 706 0.34 5.66 -49.47
C PHE A 706 0.23 4.19 -49.06
N PHE A 707 1.11 3.77 -48.13
CA PHE A 707 1.21 2.40 -47.61
C PHE A 707 0.90 2.29 -46.10
N GLY A 708 0.16 3.26 -45.55
CA GLY A 708 -0.17 3.34 -44.11
C GLY A 708 0.78 4.23 -43.31
N SER A 709 0.59 4.27 -41.98
CA SER A 709 1.46 5.00 -41.06
C SER A 709 2.85 4.37 -40.97
N PHE A 710 3.87 5.18 -40.69
CA PHE A 710 5.24 4.69 -40.47
C PHE A 710 5.25 3.66 -39.33
N GLY A 711 5.60 2.42 -39.67
CA GLY A 711 5.60 1.28 -38.78
C GLY A 711 5.98 -0.02 -39.50
N PHE A 712 5.84 -1.15 -38.80
CA PHE A 712 6.23 -2.46 -39.33
C PHE A 712 5.46 -2.87 -40.60
N SER A 713 4.16 -2.57 -40.66
CA SER A 713 3.30 -2.82 -41.83
C SER A 713 3.73 -2.01 -43.07
N PHE A 714 4.09 -0.73 -42.88
CA PHE A 714 4.59 0.13 -43.95
C PHE A 714 5.91 -0.39 -44.55
N LEU A 715 6.87 -0.74 -43.68
CA LEU A 715 8.16 -1.30 -44.10
C LEU A 715 7.98 -2.61 -44.89
N PHE A 716 7.11 -3.48 -44.39
CA PHE A 716 6.81 -4.76 -45.02
C PHE A 716 6.21 -4.59 -46.42
N ASN A 717 5.21 -3.73 -46.57
CA ASN A 717 4.60 -3.43 -47.87
C ASN A 717 5.60 -2.83 -48.86
N MET A 718 6.49 -1.95 -48.40
CA MET A 718 7.53 -1.38 -49.26
C MET A 718 8.55 -2.41 -49.74
N ILE A 719 9.03 -3.28 -48.84
CA ILE A 719 9.94 -4.37 -49.19
C ILE A 719 9.29 -5.32 -50.20
N PHE A 720 8.03 -5.70 -49.97
CA PHE A 720 7.30 -6.59 -50.87
C PHE A 720 7.10 -5.94 -52.24
N THR A 721 6.70 -4.68 -52.28
CA THR A 721 6.51 -3.94 -53.53
C THR A 721 7.80 -3.93 -54.34
N TYR A 722 8.91 -3.48 -53.74
CA TYR A 722 10.21 -3.46 -54.40
C TYR A 722 10.63 -4.84 -54.90
N ARG A 723 10.56 -5.85 -54.04
CA ARG A 723 11.00 -7.22 -54.35
C ARG A 723 10.22 -7.82 -55.52
N TYR A 724 8.89 -7.76 -55.49
CA TYR A 724 8.07 -8.39 -56.54
C TYR A 724 8.03 -7.58 -57.83
N CYS A 725 8.23 -6.25 -57.78
CA CYS A 725 8.52 -5.47 -58.98
C CYS A 725 9.76 -6.00 -59.70
N MET A 726 10.89 -6.11 -59.00
CA MET A 726 12.14 -6.61 -59.61
C MET A 726 11.98 -8.03 -60.14
N MET A 727 11.38 -8.93 -59.36
CA MET A 727 11.22 -10.33 -59.79
C MET A 727 10.30 -10.47 -61.01
N LEU A 728 9.31 -9.59 -61.18
CA LEU A 728 8.47 -9.56 -62.37
C LEU A 728 9.21 -8.97 -63.58
N GLU A 729 9.93 -7.87 -63.39
CA GLU A 729 10.67 -7.19 -64.45
C GLU A 729 11.84 -8.04 -64.98
N GLU A 730 12.67 -8.60 -64.09
CA GLU A 730 13.84 -9.41 -64.45
C GLU A 730 13.48 -10.84 -64.85
N GLY A 731 12.33 -11.34 -64.39
CA GLY A 731 11.83 -12.68 -64.68
C GLY A 731 10.82 -12.70 -65.82
N SER A 732 9.55 -12.48 -65.48
CA SER A 732 8.41 -12.65 -66.39
C SER A 732 8.40 -11.68 -67.59
N PHE A 733 8.95 -10.48 -67.41
CA PHE A 733 8.93 -9.40 -68.41
C PHE A 733 10.32 -9.02 -68.93
N ARG A 734 11.32 -9.90 -68.78
CA ARG A 734 12.69 -9.64 -69.24
C ARG A 734 12.71 -9.30 -70.73
N GLY A 735 13.25 -8.13 -71.06
CA GLY A 735 13.31 -7.62 -72.45
C GLY A 735 11.97 -7.12 -73.02
N ARG A 736 10.90 -7.10 -72.23
CA ARG A 736 9.56 -6.60 -72.58
C ARG A 736 9.11 -5.56 -71.55
N ARG A 737 9.87 -4.47 -71.44
CA ARG A 737 9.66 -3.41 -70.45
C ARG A 737 8.32 -2.70 -70.68
N ALA A 738 7.90 -2.57 -71.93
CA ALA A 738 6.61 -2.02 -72.28
C ALA A 738 5.45 -2.89 -71.78
N ASP A 739 5.56 -4.22 -71.87
CA ASP A 739 4.53 -5.15 -71.35
C ASP A 739 4.46 -5.08 -69.81
N PHE A 740 5.60 -4.89 -69.13
CA PHE A 740 5.64 -4.69 -67.68
C PHE A 740 4.97 -3.38 -67.25
N ALA A 741 5.29 -2.27 -67.93
CA ALA A 741 4.64 -0.99 -67.68
C ALA A 741 3.14 -1.03 -68.00
N PHE A 742 2.74 -1.79 -69.02
CA PHE A 742 1.33 -1.97 -69.35
C PHE A 742 0.57 -2.76 -68.28
N MET A 743 1.19 -3.77 -67.65
CA MET A 743 0.62 -4.44 -66.47
C MET A 743 0.35 -3.46 -65.34
N PHE A 744 1.28 -2.53 -65.08
CA PHE A 744 1.13 -1.50 -64.04
C PHE A 744 -0.04 -0.57 -64.36
N ILE A 745 -0.12 -0.10 -65.61
CA ILE A 745 -1.21 0.77 -66.08
C ILE A 745 -2.55 0.05 -65.98
N PHE A 746 -2.62 -1.20 -66.44
CA PHE A 746 -3.84 -2.02 -66.34
C PHE A 746 -4.28 -2.17 -64.88
N GLY A 747 -3.37 -2.57 -64.00
CA GLY A 747 -3.64 -2.74 -62.58
C GLY A 747 -4.12 -1.44 -61.93
N ALA A 748 -3.44 -0.34 -62.20
CA ALA A 748 -3.78 0.97 -61.67
C ALA A 748 -5.18 1.42 -62.13
N VAL A 749 -5.49 1.31 -63.42
CA VAL A 749 -6.81 1.69 -63.97
C VAL A 749 -7.91 0.81 -63.38
N PHE A 750 -7.71 -0.50 -63.33
CA PHE A 750 -8.70 -1.43 -62.77
C PHE A 750 -8.95 -1.15 -61.28
N MET A 751 -7.90 -0.94 -60.48
CA MET A 751 -8.03 -0.63 -59.05
C MET A 751 -8.65 0.74 -58.79
N ILE A 752 -8.41 1.75 -59.64
CA ILE A 752 -9.09 3.05 -59.52
C ILE A 752 -10.61 2.86 -59.74
N ILE A 753 -11.01 2.11 -60.78
CA ILE A 753 -12.42 1.86 -61.07
C ILE A 753 -13.06 1.09 -59.90
N CYS A 754 -12.52 -0.07 -59.53
CA CYS A 754 -13.09 -0.87 -58.44
C CYS A 754 -13.03 -0.15 -57.08
N GLY A 755 -11.97 0.63 -56.82
CA GLY A 755 -11.80 1.42 -55.61
C GLY A 755 -12.88 2.47 -55.42
N THR A 756 -13.39 3.07 -56.51
CA THR A 756 -14.52 4.03 -56.42
C THR A 756 -15.82 3.38 -55.94
N PHE A 757 -16.10 2.13 -56.31
CA PHE A 757 -17.31 1.40 -55.87
C PHE A 757 -17.23 0.91 -54.43
N VAL A 758 -16.03 0.61 -53.93
CA VAL A 758 -15.79 0.11 -52.57
C VAL A 758 -15.41 1.25 -51.60
N HIS A 759 -15.47 2.51 -52.07
CA HIS A 759 -15.08 3.71 -51.32
C HIS A 759 -13.65 3.64 -50.73
N MET A 760 -12.70 3.09 -51.51
CA MET A 760 -11.29 3.00 -51.12
C MET A 760 -10.46 4.16 -51.68
N VAL A 761 -9.80 4.89 -50.78
CA VAL A 761 -9.02 6.09 -51.12
C VAL A 761 -7.54 5.78 -51.39
N PHE A 762 -6.99 4.78 -50.70
CA PHE A 762 -5.58 4.38 -50.79
C PHE A 762 -5.45 3.00 -51.43
N LEU A 763 -4.64 2.92 -52.48
CA LEU A 763 -4.50 1.73 -53.34
C LEU A 763 -3.09 1.13 -53.33
N GLY A 764 -2.13 1.73 -52.62
CA GLY A 764 -0.74 1.25 -52.56
C GLY A 764 -0.62 -0.21 -52.13
N GLN A 765 -1.24 -0.58 -51.00
CA GLN A 765 -1.21 -1.97 -50.51
C GLN A 765 -1.91 -2.95 -51.48
N ALA A 766 -3.07 -2.59 -52.03
CA ALA A 766 -3.75 -3.43 -53.02
C ALA A 766 -2.87 -3.67 -54.26
N PHE A 767 -2.12 -2.65 -54.68
CA PHE A 767 -1.17 -2.73 -55.78
C PHE A 767 -0.02 -3.70 -55.47
N THR A 768 0.55 -3.65 -54.26
CA THR A 768 1.55 -4.64 -53.81
C THR A 768 1.00 -6.06 -53.91
N ILE A 769 -0.22 -6.28 -53.42
CA ILE A 769 -0.85 -7.60 -53.43
C ILE A 769 -1.14 -8.08 -54.85
N MET A 770 -1.52 -7.18 -55.78
CA MET A 770 -1.66 -7.51 -57.20
C MET A 770 -0.33 -8.02 -57.79
N LEU A 771 0.78 -7.33 -57.54
CA LEU A 771 2.10 -7.76 -58.03
C LEU A 771 2.50 -9.12 -57.45
N VAL A 772 2.32 -9.28 -56.13
CA VAL A 772 2.56 -10.56 -55.44
C VAL A 772 1.71 -11.66 -56.07
N TYR A 773 0.44 -11.38 -56.37
CA TYR A 773 -0.46 -12.33 -56.99
C TYR A 773 0.03 -12.73 -58.38
N VAL A 774 0.27 -11.78 -59.28
CA VAL A 774 0.72 -12.09 -60.66
C VAL A 774 2.02 -12.87 -60.64
N TRP A 775 3.00 -12.46 -59.83
CA TRP A 775 4.25 -13.19 -59.68
C TRP A 775 4.03 -14.61 -59.16
N SER A 776 3.18 -14.78 -58.14
CA SER A 776 2.91 -16.07 -57.52
C SER A 776 2.29 -17.08 -58.48
N ARG A 777 1.41 -16.60 -59.38
CA ARG A 777 0.75 -17.43 -60.39
C ARG A 777 1.67 -17.82 -61.54
N ARG A 778 2.62 -16.94 -61.90
CA ARG A 778 3.63 -17.23 -62.93
C ARG A 778 4.77 -18.11 -62.43
N ASN A 779 4.92 -18.27 -61.11
CA ASN A 779 5.99 -19.07 -60.49
C ASN A 779 5.44 -20.19 -59.59
N PRO A 780 4.56 -21.09 -60.08
CA PRO A 780 3.77 -21.97 -59.22
C PRO A 780 4.60 -23.00 -58.43
N TYR A 781 5.79 -23.35 -58.91
CA TYR A 781 6.64 -24.38 -58.32
C TYR A 781 7.70 -23.81 -57.35
N VAL A 782 7.79 -22.49 -57.19
CA VAL A 782 8.75 -21.88 -56.27
C VAL A 782 8.28 -22.11 -54.83
N ARG A 783 9.10 -22.79 -54.03
CA ARG A 783 8.88 -22.95 -52.59
C ARG A 783 9.26 -21.67 -51.85
N MET A 784 8.39 -21.22 -50.98
CA MET A 784 8.54 -20.01 -50.19
C MET A 784 8.61 -20.34 -48.71
N ASN A 785 9.44 -19.60 -47.98
CA ASN A 785 9.50 -19.66 -46.52
C ASN A 785 9.13 -18.28 -45.96
N PHE A 786 8.08 -18.24 -45.14
CA PHE A 786 7.56 -17.02 -44.53
C PHE A 786 8.04 -16.92 -43.08
N PHE A 787 8.99 -16.01 -42.82
CA PHE A 787 9.66 -15.78 -41.53
C PHE A 787 10.26 -17.01 -40.85
N GLY A 788 10.54 -18.09 -41.58
CA GLY A 788 11.07 -19.34 -41.00
C GLY A 788 10.01 -20.21 -40.32
N VAL A 789 8.74 -19.80 -40.33
CA VAL A 789 7.65 -20.46 -39.60
C VAL A 789 6.76 -21.29 -40.52
N LEU A 790 6.51 -20.82 -41.75
CA LEU A 790 5.59 -21.47 -42.70
C LEU A 790 6.27 -21.67 -44.05
N SER A 791 6.24 -22.90 -44.56
CA SER A 791 6.72 -23.25 -45.91
C SER A 791 5.55 -23.61 -46.82
N PHE A 792 5.42 -22.93 -47.96
CA PHE A 792 4.34 -23.16 -48.93
C PHE A 792 4.80 -22.82 -50.35
N ASN A 793 4.06 -23.28 -51.36
CA ASN A 793 4.34 -22.93 -52.77
C ASN A 793 3.81 -21.52 -53.09
N ALA A 794 4.50 -20.82 -54.00
CA ALA A 794 4.22 -19.41 -54.32
C ALA A 794 2.73 -19.06 -54.50
N PRO A 795 1.86 -19.85 -55.16
CA PRO A 795 0.44 -19.49 -55.37
C PRO A 795 -0.36 -19.22 -54.08
N TYR A 796 0.12 -19.71 -52.93
CA TYR A 796 -0.52 -19.47 -51.63
C TYR A 796 -0.07 -18.17 -50.96
N LEU A 797 0.97 -17.51 -51.46
CA LEU A 797 1.55 -16.31 -50.87
C LEU A 797 0.52 -15.17 -50.66
N PRO A 798 -0.31 -14.78 -51.65
CA PRO A 798 -1.29 -13.71 -51.45
C PRO A 798 -2.29 -14.01 -50.32
N TRP A 799 -2.65 -15.28 -50.14
CA TRP A 799 -3.59 -15.73 -49.11
C TRP A 799 -2.95 -15.76 -47.73
N VAL A 800 -1.67 -16.12 -47.63
CA VAL A 800 -0.90 -16.03 -46.39
C VAL A 800 -0.74 -14.57 -45.95
N LEU A 801 -0.49 -13.66 -46.90
CA LEU A 801 -0.43 -12.22 -46.61
C LEU A 801 -1.77 -11.66 -46.14
N LEU A 802 -2.89 -12.07 -46.76
CA LEU A 802 -4.25 -11.72 -46.32
C LEU A 802 -4.50 -12.18 -44.86
N LEU A 803 -4.14 -13.42 -44.53
CA LEU A 803 -4.30 -13.95 -43.17
C LEU A 803 -3.46 -13.17 -42.15
N PHE A 804 -2.21 -12.84 -42.50
CA PHE A 804 -1.33 -12.06 -41.64
C PHE A 804 -1.82 -10.61 -41.46
N SER A 805 -2.34 -10.01 -42.52
CA SER A 805 -2.96 -8.69 -42.51
C SER A 805 -4.17 -8.64 -41.56
N LEU A 806 -5.03 -9.67 -41.58
CA LEU A 806 -6.14 -9.83 -40.63
C LEU A 806 -5.68 -9.96 -39.17
N LEU A 807 -4.60 -10.72 -38.92
CA LEU A 807 -4.03 -10.85 -37.56
C LEU A 807 -3.47 -9.53 -37.02
N LEU A 808 -2.99 -8.66 -37.89
CA LEU A 808 -2.52 -7.31 -37.53
C LEU A 808 -3.65 -6.27 -37.40
N GLY A 809 -4.91 -6.69 -37.57
CA GLY A 809 -6.09 -5.82 -37.46
C GLY A 809 -6.32 -4.94 -38.70
N ASN A 810 -5.69 -5.23 -39.84
CA ASN A 810 -5.92 -4.50 -41.08
C ASN A 810 -7.24 -4.91 -41.76
N ASN A 811 -7.75 -4.02 -42.62
CA ASN A 811 -8.96 -4.29 -43.39
C ASN A 811 -8.69 -5.22 -44.57
N ALA A 812 -9.22 -6.45 -44.51
CA ALA A 812 -9.06 -7.49 -45.53
C ALA A 812 -9.55 -7.10 -46.93
N ILE A 813 -10.46 -6.13 -47.05
CA ILE A 813 -11.04 -5.74 -48.35
C ILE A 813 -9.95 -5.22 -49.30
N VAL A 814 -8.90 -4.58 -48.77
CA VAL A 814 -7.78 -4.03 -49.56
C VAL A 814 -6.98 -5.16 -50.22
N ASP A 815 -6.71 -6.21 -49.46
CA ASP A 815 -5.98 -7.38 -49.95
C ASP A 815 -6.83 -8.18 -50.94
N PHE A 816 -8.13 -8.33 -50.71
CA PHE A 816 -9.06 -8.93 -51.67
C PHE A 816 -9.11 -8.17 -53.00
N MET A 817 -9.08 -6.83 -52.98
CA MET A 817 -9.03 -6.01 -54.18
C MET A 817 -7.76 -6.27 -55.00
N GLY A 818 -6.61 -6.33 -54.33
CA GLY A 818 -5.33 -6.67 -54.97
C GLY A 818 -5.32 -8.06 -55.59
N ILE A 819 -5.85 -9.06 -54.87
CA ILE A 819 -6.00 -10.44 -55.35
C ILE A 819 -6.92 -10.48 -56.57
N ALA A 820 -8.08 -9.80 -56.53
CA ALA A 820 -9.03 -9.78 -57.62
C ALA A 820 -8.45 -9.12 -58.88
N CYS A 821 -7.76 -7.98 -58.72
CA CYS A 821 -7.09 -7.29 -59.83
C CYS A 821 -5.98 -8.15 -60.45
N GLY A 822 -5.12 -8.74 -59.61
CA GLY A 822 -4.06 -9.64 -60.07
C GLY A 822 -4.62 -10.88 -60.77
N HIS A 823 -5.72 -11.44 -60.25
CA HIS A 823 -6.41 -12.56 -60.87
C HIS A 823 -6.98 -12.19 -62.24
N PHE A 824 -7.63 -11.04 -62.35
CA PHE A 824 -8.20 -10.58 -63.60
C PHE A 824 -7.13 -10.30 -64.67
N TYR A 825 -6.02 -9.66 -64.30
CA TYR A 825 -4.88 -9.48 -65.20
C TYR A 825 -4.30 -10.82 -65.66
N PHE A 826 -3.96 -11.70 -64.71
CA PHE A 826 -3.38 -13.01 -65.02
C PHE A 826 -4.33 -13.86 -65.88
N PHE A 827 -5.63 -13.79 -65.61
CA PHE A 827 -6.62 -14.48 -66.43
C PHE A 827 -6.62 -13.97 -67.87
N LEU A 828 -6.64 -12.65 -68.09
CA LEU A 828 -6.67 -12.07 -69.44
C LEU A 828 -5.38 -12.24 -70.23
N GLU A 829 -4.21 -12.19 -69.57
CA GLU A 829 -2.90 -12.28 -70.23
C GLU A 829 -2.41 -13.72 -70.37
N ASP A 830 -2.54 -14.55 -69.33
CA ASP A 830 -1.88 -15.85 -69.27
C ASP A 830 -2.85 -17.04 -69.45
N VAL A 831 -4.15 -16.89 -69.14
CA VAL A 831 -5.11 -18.02 -69.17
C VAL A 831 -6.03 -17.97 -70.38
N PHE A 832 -6.71 -16.84 -70.61
CA PHE A 832 -7.71 -16.68 -71.66
C PHE A 832 -7.16 -16.93 -73.07
N PRO A 833 -5.95 -16.46 -73.44
CA PRO A 833 -5.39 -16.72 -74.77
C PRO A 833 -5.08 -18.20 -75.05
N LEU A 834 -4.97 -19.03 -74.01
CA LEU A 834 -4.68 -20.47 -74.13
C LEU A 834 -5.94 -21.33 -74.23
N GLN A 835 -7.15 -20.76 -74.09
CA GLN A 835 -8.40 -21.50 -74.20
C GLN A 835 -8.78 -21.77 -75.67
N GLN A 836 -9.65 -22.76 -75.92
CA GLN A 836 -10.00 -23.25 -77.27
C GLN A 836 -10.65 -22.23 -78.24
N ASN A 837 -10.89 -20.98 -77.83
CA ASN A 837 -11.25 -19.83 -78.69
C ASN A 837 -10.66 -18.52 -78.12
N GLY A 838 -9.54 -18.62 -77.42
CA GLY A 838 -8.86 -17.50 -76.77
C GLY A 838 -8.23 -16.55 -77.78
N PHE A 839 -8.30 -15.25 -77.51
CA PHE A 839 -7.51 -14.24 -78.21
C PHE A 839 -6.84 -13.33 -77.19
N ARG A 840 -5.75 -12.69 -77.60
CA ARG A 840 -5.00 -11.78 -76.71
C ARG A 840 -5.75 -10.46 -76.56
N VAL A 841 -6.49 -10.34 -75.45
CA VAL A 841 -7.28 -9.15 -75.09
C VAL A 841 -6.36 -7.97 -74.74
N LEU A 842 -5.25 -8.24 -74.06
CA LEU A 842 -4.29 -7.23 -73.63
C LEU A 842 -3.19 -7.07 -74.68
N GLN A 843 -3.27 -6.00 -75.47
CA GLN A 843 -2.22 -5.62 -76.42
C GLN A 843 -1.55 -4.33 -75.98
N THR A 844 -0.26 -4.41 -75.67
CA THR A 844 0.57 -3.26 -75.30
C THR A 844 0.60 -2.23 -76.44
N PRO A 845 0.19 -0.97 -76.21
CA PRO A 845 0.19 0.07 -77.23
C PRO A 845 1.56 0.27 -77.88
N GLN A 846 1.61 0.48 -79.19
CA GLN A 846 2.87 0.66 -79.93
C GLN A 846 3.72 1.82 -79.41
N LEU A 847 3.07 2.90 -78.94
CA LEU A 847 3.74 4.04 -78.30
C LEU A 847 4.58 3.60 -77.08
N LEU A 848 4.07 2.68 -76.26
CA LEU A 848 4.74 2.23 -75.05
C LEU A 848 5.93 1.31 -75.38
N LYS A 849 5.79 0.48 -76.43
CA LYS A 849 6.88 -0.34 -76.97
C LYS A 849 8.01 0.53 -77.51
N TRP A 850 7.66 1.55 -78.29
CA TRP A 850 8.63 2.51 -78.81
C TRP A 850 9.37 3.27 -77.71
N LEU A 851 8.68 3.61 -76.62
CA LEU A 851 9.27 4.38 -75.52
C LEU A 851 10.17 3.56 -74.58
N LEU A 852 9.80 2.30 -74.30
CA LEU A 852 10.39 1.53 -73.21
C LEU A 852 11.16 0.28 -73.65
N ASP A 853 10.85 -0.30 -74.81
CA ASP A 853 11.56 -1.47 -75.30
C ASP A 853 12.82 -1.03 -76.07
N PRO A 854 13.94 -1.77 -75.95
CA PRO A 854 15.15 -1.49 -76.71
C PRO A 854 14.89 -1.62 -78.21
N ILE A 855 15.49 -0.74 -79.01
CA ILE A 855 15.41 -0.77 -80.48
C ILE A 855 15.86 -2.16 -80.95
N PRO A 856 15.06 -2.88 -81.75
CA PRO A 856 15.47 -4.16 -82.30
C PRO A 856 16.77 -3.97 -83.09
N VAL A 857 17.84 -4.64 -82.67
CA VAL A 857 19.06 -4.72 -83.46
C VAL A 857 18.75 -5.60 -84.67
N GLU A 858 18.88 -5.07 -85.88
CA GLU A 858 18.72 -5.87 -87.10
C GLU A 858 19.68 -7.07 -87.04
N PRO A 859 19.21 -8.29 -87.37
CA PRO A 859 20.08 -9.44 -87.40
C PRO A 859 21.17 -9.21 -88.45
N VAL A 860 22.44 -9.32 -88.02
CA VAL A 860 23.60 -9.25 -88.90
C VAL A 860 23.45 -10.30 -90.01
N ASP A 861 23.68 -9.84 -91.25
CA ASP A 861 23.55 -10.63 -92.47
C ASP A 861 24.39 -11.90 -92.38
N VAL A 862 23.92 -12.99 -92.99
CA VAL A 862 24.47 -14.35 -92.77
C VAL A 862 25.94 -14.43 -93.19
N ASP A 863 26.37 -13.58 -94.12
CA ASP A 863 27.73 -13.52 -94.65
C ASP A 863 28.74 -12.78 -93.74
N GLU A 864 28.29 -12.02 -92.74
CA GLU A 864 29.16 -11.30 -91.78
C GLU A 864 29.40 -12.08 -90.47
N ARG A 865 28.94 -13.33 -90.36
CA ARG A 865 29.11 -14.15 -89.14
C ARG A 865 30.44 -14.91 -89.17
N PRO A 866 31.42 -14.60 -88.29
CA PRO A 866 32.63 -15.39 -88.21
C PRO A 866 32.34 -16.70 -87.48
N GLY A 867 32.37 -17.82 -88.22
CA GLY A 867 32.51 -19.17 -87.68
C GLY A 867 31.23 -19.82 -87.16
N GLY A 868 30.58 -20.61 -88.01
CA GLY A 868 29.99 -21.94 -87.73
C GLY A 868 29.03 -22.16 -86.55
N PHE A 869 28.67 -21.13 -85.78
CA PHE A 869 27.76 -21.22 -84.65
C PHE A 869 26.43 -20.56 -85.00
N ASN A 870 25.33 -21.29 -84.80
CA ASN A 870 23.95 -20.77 -84.91
C ASN A 870 23.68 -19.77 -83.76
N TRP A 871 24.24 -18.58 -83.86
CA TRP A 871 23.87 -17.45 -83.01
C TRP A 871 22.45 -17.00 -83.41
N GLY A 872 21.46 -17.36 -82.60
CA GLY A 872 20.12 -16.78 -82.68
C GLY A 872 18.97 -17.69 -83.16
N GLU A 873 19.17 -19.00 -83.30
CA GLU A 873 18.00 -19.90 -83.39
C GLU A 873 17.33 -20.00 -82.01
N GLN A 874 16.10 -19.50 -81.90
CA GLN A 874 15.22 -19.82 -80.79
C GLN A 874 15.03 -21.34 -80.75
N PRO A 875 15.08 -22.01 -79.57
CA PRO A 875 14.72 -23.41 -79.50
C PRO A 875 13.27 -23.59 -79.97
N PRO A 876 12.91 -24.72 -80.61
CA PRO A 876 11.54 -24.97 -81.01
C PRO A 876 10.64 -24.88 -79.76
N ARG A 877 9.50 -24.19 -79.89
CA ARG A 877 8.45 -24.29 -78.86
C ARG A 877 8.05 -25.75 -78.77
N LEU A 878 8.31 -26.37 -77.62
CA LEU A 878 7.64 -27.61 -77.25
C LEU A 878 6.15 -27.27 -77.09
N GLU A 879 5.31 -28.00 -77.83
CA GLU A 879 3.84 -27.88 -77.84
C GLU A 879 3.20 -28.00 -76.45
#